data_AF-A0AAV5PYJ5-F1
#
_entry.id   AF-A0AAV5PYJ5-F1
#
_cell.length_a   1.000
_cell.length_b   1.000
_cell.length_c   1.000
_cell.angle_alpha   90.00
_cell.angle_beta   90.00
_cell.angle_gamma   90.00
#
_symmetry.space_group_name_H-M   'P 1'
#
loop_
_entity.id
_entity.type
_entity.pdbx_description
1 polymer ?
#
loop_
_entity_poly.entity_id
_entity_poly.type
_entity_poly.pdbx_seq_one_letter_code
_entity_poly.pdbx_strand_id
1 'polypeptide(L)'
;MLRALGFAGSKPSEEEKRDKIITQALQLENALKAMDYVLDDRATEAFKLLKGHENVAISQLAYGVVLFLEATFGFETETMKKASEALSAAENLTWKEKSYFEKNKINTSSIYPPGTEFAVAYAESNLLNALLMLLSENFMEGAKALLKLRRAYQTLDSISKNLHTPHNASSASLADLENYSQVSLNGSDSSSLNFVDVPLPLSEQLNKDKSCIDKLEKIYQMRKSRIGGSHIGNPPVASSLRSSLGFDKNNSKDEIQEMKFGNPDVSSVDEYIHSGVNLCFGILQVVLSLIPPAIGKVLSVVGFKGSREAGLQMVWNAAQERNIHGGIGLLALLVFYDGPFQFTDVDFDVPSAKELEQNNNKSNVEIKTFNDGTASLQKLKTNTELIEEKINLERMATLGQGQPTLLHPGEKLVNVLLHARALFPHSNLWLLQESRMLASRGRLDEAVEMMDTSEPSQMRQVDAMLGYDRSMILVFMHHFDRAAKDFLNLCKINTYSHALYTWLSAACYLEAYRMCCANLIPKDSDVNINKKDEYAKLAEKYIHEANKLVGKKKFLSKIPPFEKFIARKYKEIQSVHNENKSLRFIDCVGTSLVHELAYFYNGYNRMSQEHLELALKLLGYSATNDGSDTTESNLSSSLSTSEHTSLSSKLNTLSLKNEANKSFSLIQESTNQKLIRLSLQSLALRRLGQIQKGQDILDNYVIPIIRKSKMNDDPWLYPTVLYERALFCWKLNGVSGLAECMEWLTEAQTYHKDDYELSTRVSMKIKAAIDRLDDLNFE
;
A
#
# COMPACT_ATOMS: atom_id res chain seq x y z
N MET A 1 -22.01 -30.87 40.96
CA MET A 1 -22.43 -30.66 42.37
C MET A 1 -23.09 -29.30 42.59
N LEU A 2 -22.45 -28.15 42.34
CA LEU A 2 -23.05 -26.81 42.58
C LEU A 2 -24.32 -26.50 41.75
N ARG A 3 -24.39 -26.94 40.49
CA ARG A 3 -25.59 -26.82 39.63
C ARG A 3 -26.77 -27.71 40.06
N ALA A 4 -26.50 -28.78 40.80
CA ALA A 4 -27.50 -29.71 41.31
C ALA A 4 -28.07 -29.28 42.68
N LEU A 5 -27.49 -28.24 43.30
CA LEU A 5 -27.87 -27.68 44.60
C LEU A 5 -28.65 -26.36 44.49
N GLY A 6 -29.21 -26.04 43.31
CA GLY A 6 -30.07 -24.85 43.14
C GLY A 6 -29.33 -23.50 42.97
N PHE A 7 -28.00 -23.46 43.04
CA PHE A 7 -27.21 -22.27 42.71
C PHE A 7 -27.05 -22.12 41.19
N ALA A 8 -28.15 -21.86 40.49
CA ALA A 8 -28.06 -21.20 39.20
C ALA A 8 -27.59 -19.77 39.47
N GLY A 9 -26.43 -19.36 38.93
CA GLY A 9 -25.95 -17.99 39.07
C GLY A 9 -27.07 -17.01 38.73
N SER A 10 -27.35 -16.06 39.62
CA SER A 10 -28.40 -15.07 39.46
C SER A 10 -28.21 -14.32 38.14
N LYS A 11 -29.31 -14.09 37.41
CA LYS A 11 -29.28 -13.18 36.26
C LYS A 11 -28.90 -11.78 36.77
N PRO A 12 -28.03 -11.04 36.06
CA PRO A 12 -27.67 -9.70 36.48
C PRO A 12 -28.92 -8.81 36.50
N SER A 13 -29.01 -7.97 37.52
CA SER A 13 -30.02 -6.91 37.63
C SER A 13 -29.87 -5.89 36.51
N GLU A 14 -30.92 -5.12 36.22
CA GLU A 14 -30.85 -4.05 35.20
C GLU A 14 -29.84 -2.96 35.56
N GLU A 15 -29.59 -2.74 36.86
CA GLU A 15 -28.56 -1.83 37.34
C GLU A 15 -27.14 -2.35 37.08
N GLU A 16 -26.88 -3.63 37.37
CA GLU A 16 -25.59 -4.25 37.06
C GLU A 16 -25.31 -4.28 35.55
N LYS A 17 -26.34 -4.55 34.74
CA LYS A 17 -26.21 -4.49 33.27
C LYS A 17 -25.86 -3.08 32.81
N ARG A 18 -26.54 -2.07 33.35
CA ARG A 18 -26.28 -0.66 33.03
C ARG A 18 -24.86 -0.24 33.39
N ASP A 19 -24.40 -0.51 34.60
CA ASP A 19 -23.03 -0.14 35.01
C ASP A 19 -21.99 -0.86 34.16
N LYS A 20 -22.24 -2.12 33.75
CA LYS A 20 -21.40 -2.86 32.80
C LYS A 20 -21.34 -2.18 31.43
N ILE A 21 -22.46 -1.73 30.86
CA ILE A 21 -22.53 -1.00 29.57
C ILE A 21 -21.71 0.29 29.65
N ILE A 22 -21.94 1.12 30.68
CA ILE A 22 -21.25 2.40 30.86
C ILE A 22 -19.74 2.19 31.05
N THR A 23 -19.37 1.21 31.87
CA THR A 23 -17.97 0.87 32.11
C THR A 23 -17.28 0.40 30.83
N GLN A 24 -17.96 -0.38 30.01
CA GLN A 24 -17.44 -0.83 28.73
C GLN A 24 -17.26 0.32 27.74
N ALA A 25 -18.23 1.23 27.61
CA ALA A 25 -18.12 2.39 26.74
C ALA A 25 -16.91 3.28 27.14
N LEU A 26 -16.69 3.48 28.45
CA LEU A 26 -15.52 4.18 28.96
C LEU A 26 -14.20 3.45 28.66
N GLN A 27 -14.18 2.12 28.78
CA GLN A 27 -13.01 1.29 28.45
C GLN A 27 -12.69 1.36 26.95
N LEU A 28 -13.72 1.37 26.10
CA LEU A 28 -13.58 1.51 24.65
C LEU A 28 -12.98 2.88 24.29
N GLU A 29 -13.50 3.99 24.82
CA GLU A 29 -12.94 5.32 24.54
C GLU A 29 -11.48 5.45 25.02
N ASN A 30 -11.11 4.84 26.15
CA ASN A 30 -9.70 4.80 26.58
C ASN A 30 -8.83 3.97 25.62
N ALA A 31 -9.34 2.85 25.11
CA ALA A 31 -8.64 2.04 24.12
C ALA A 31 -8.46 2.78 22.80
N LEU A 32 -9.49 3.47 22.31
CA LEU A 32 -9.41 4.31 21.10
C LEU A 32 -8.40 5.44 21.26
N LYS A 33 -8.40 6.12 22.42
CA LYS A 33 -7.38 7.13 22.75
C LYS A 33 -5.96 6.55 22.78
N ALA A 34 -5.79 5.32 23.28
CA ALA A 34 -4.49 4.65 23.25
C ALA A 34 -4.03 4.38 21.81
N MET A 35 -4.94 3.98 20.92
CA MET A 35 -4.61 3.77 19.51
C MET A 35 -4.23 5.07 18.80
N ASP A 36 -4.84 6.19 19.17
CA ASP A 36 -4.48 7.50 18.61
C ASP A 36 -3.11 7.98 19.05
N TYR A 37 -2.66 7.63 20.26
CA TYR A 37 -1.26 7.82 20.62
C TYR A 37 -0.32 7.01 19.70
N VAL A 38 -0.68 5.77 19.33
CA VAL A 38 0.13 4.96 18.41
C VAL A 38 0.16 5.57 17.01
N LEU A 39 -0.98 6.04 16.50
CA LEU A 39 -1.06 6.73 15.21
C LEU A 39 -0.33 8.09 15.21
N ASP A 40 -0.04 8.65 16.38
CA ASP A 40 0.79 9.85 16.55
C ASP A 40 2.23 9.53 16.98
N ASP A 41 2.70 8.30 16.75
CA ASP A 41 4.06 7.84 17.07
C ASP A 41 4.44 7.89 18.58
N ARG A 42 3.44 7.91 19.46
CA ARG A 42 3.54 8.00 20.92
C ARG A 42 3.15 6.69 21.62
N ALA A 43 3.74 5.57 21.19
CA ALA A 43 3.38 4.24 21.69
C ALA A 43 3.58 4.07 23.22
N THR A 44 4.53 4.80 23.82
CA THR A 44 4.77 4.74 25.27
C THR A 44 3.56 5.21 26.08
N GLU A 45 2.90 6.28 25.62
CA GLU A 45 1.70 6.85 26.19
C GLU A 45 0.51 5.87 26.07
N ALA A 46 0.42 5.17 24.93
CA ALA A 46 -0.58 4.12 24.73
C ALA A 46 -0.43 3.00 25.77
N PHE A 47 0.79 2.49 25.98
CA PHE A 47 1.02 1.44 26.98
C PHE A 47 0.75 1.90 28.42
N LYS A 48 1.09 3.15 28.75
CA LYS A 48 0.76 3.73 30.07
C LYS A 48 -0.75 3.79 30.29
N LEU A 49 -1.51 4.20 29.26
CA LEU A 49 -2.97 4.29 29.32
C LEU A 49 -3.63 2.91 29.44
N LEU A 50 -3.05 1.89 28.81
CA LEU A 50 -3.55 0.52 28.80
C LEU A 50 -3.09 -0.32 30.00
N LYS A 51 -2.44 0.26 31.02
CA LYS A 51 -2.03 -0.49 32.21
C LYS A 51 -3.25 -1.13 32.90
N GLY A 52 -3.14 -2.42 33.24
CA GLY A 52 -4.26 -3.18 33.82
C GLY A 52 -5.21 -3.81 32.78
N HIS A 53 -4.76 -3.91 31.53
CA HIS A 53 -5.53 -4.45 30.41
C HIS A 53 -5.92 -5.93 30.55
N GLU A 54 -5.23 -6.70 31.40
CA GLU A 54 -5.24 -8.18 31.40
C GLU A 54 -6.61 -8.82 31.67
N ASN A 55 -7.55 -8.06 32.24
CA ASN A 55 -8.89 -8.51 32.56
C ASN A 55 -10.00 -7.77 31.81
N VAL A 56 -9.63 -6.86 30.89
CA VAL A 56 -10.58 -6.04 30.13
C VAL A 56 -10.43 -6.38 28.66
N ALA A 57 -11.43 -7.04 28.07
CA ALA A 57 -11.33 -7.62 26.74
C ALA A 57 -10.86 -6.64 25.65
N ILE A 58 -11.45 -5.44 25.60
CA ILE A 58 -11.09 -4.41 24.61
C ILE A 58 -9.72 -3.81 24.88
N SER A 59 -9.35 -3.55 26.14
CA SER A 59 -8.02 -3.04 26.48
C SER A 59 -6.92 -4.08 26.20
N GLN A 60 -7.18 -5.37 26.44
CA GLN A 60 -6.28 -6.47 26.09
C GLN A 60 -6.06 -6.55 24.58
N LEU A 61 -7.13 -6.40 23.79
CA LEU A 61 -7.03 -6.33 22.34
C LEU A 61 -6.18 -5.13 21.92
N ALA A 62 -6.51 -3.92 22.39
CA ALA A 62 -5.76 -2.71 22.06
C ALA A 62 -4.27 -2.85 22.40
N TYR A 63 -3.94 -3.39 23.57
CA TYR A 63 -2.55 -3.68 23.96
C TYR A 63 -1.88 -4.67 23.00
N GLY A 64 -2.59 -5.73 22.61
CA GLY A 64 -2.15 -6.67 21.59
C GLY A 64 -1.94 -6.03 20.21
N VAL A 65 -2.78 -5.06 19.82
CA VAL A 65 -2.64 -4.30 18.57
C VAL A 65 -1.39 -3.42 18.59
N VAL A 66 -1.10 -2.71 19.70
CA VAL A 66 0.14 -1.93 19.82
C VAL A 66 1.38 -2.81 19.64
N LEU A 67 1.43 -3.93 20.36
CA LEU A 67 2.52 -4.91 20.24
C LEU A 67 2.61 -5.49 18.82
N PHE A 68 1.47 -5.76 18.18
CA PHE A 68 1.44 -6.24 16.81
C PHE A 68 2.04 -5.23 15.83
N LEU A 69 1.69 -3.95 15.94
CA LEU A 69 2.24 -2.89 15.08
C LEU A 69 3.76 -2.74 15.30
N GLU A 70 4.24 -2.74 16.54
CA GLU A 70 5.68 -2.73 16.84
C GLU A 70 6.40 -3.97 16.29
N ALA A 71 5.78 -5.15 16.43
CA ALA A 71 6.34 -6.42 15.96
C ALA A 71 6.40 -6.52 14.44
N THR A 72 5.34 -6.09 13.74
CA THR A 72 5.21 -6.25 12.29
C THR A 72 6.09 -5.27 11.51
N PHE A 73 6.32 -4.06 12.04
CA PHE A 73 7.27 -3.15 11.42
C PHE A 73 8.74 -3.52 11.70
N GLY A 74 9.03 -4.21 12.81
CA GLY A 74 10.40 -4.59 13.21
C GLY A 74 10.83 -6.00 12.79
N PHE A 75 9.88 -6.90 12.54
CA PHE A 75 10.10 -8.35 12.32
C PHE A 75 10.96 -9.02 13.41
N GLU A 76 10.85 -8.54 14.65
CA GLU A 76 11.61 -9.06 15.78
C GLU A 76 10.90 -10.25 16.42
N THR A 77 11.56 -11.41 16.46
CA THR A 77 10.96 -12.67 16.92
C THR A 77 10.40 -12.59 18.34
N GLU A 78 11.08 -11.91 19.26
CA GLU A 78 10.61 -11.77 20.64
C GLU A 78 9.35 -10.90 20.72
N THR A 79 9.33 -9.79 19.98
CA THR A 79 8.21 -8.86 19.92
C THR A 79 6.99 -9.51 19.25
N MET A 80 7.21 -10.29 18.18
CA MET A 80 6.16 -11.11 17.53
C MET A 80 5.56 -12.14 18.49
N LYS A 81 6.38 -12.80 19.32
CA LYS A 81 5.89 -13.74 20.33
C LYS A 81 5.02 -13.05 21.38
N LYS A 82 5.48 -11.92 21.93
CA LYS A 82 4.71 -11.11 22.89
C LYS A 82 3.37 -10.66 22.31
N ALA A 83 3.36 -10.20 21.06
CA ALA A 83 2.14 -9.82 20.36
C ALA A 83 1.17 -11.01 20.22
N SER A 84 1.67 -12.19 19.82
CA SER A 84 0.84 -13.40 19.68
C SER A 84 0.24 -13.85 21.02
N GLU A 85 1.01 -13.80 22.12
CA GLU A 85 0.53 -14.11 23.47
C GLU A 85 -0.58 -13.12 23.89
N ALA A 86 -0.37 -11.82 23.70
CA ALA A 86 -1.36 -10.79 24.03
C ALA A 86 -2.66 -10.93 23.22
N LEU A 87 -2.56 -11.19 21.91
CA LEU A 87 -3.72 -11.39 21.03
C LEU A 87 -4.45 -12.71 21.33
N SER A 88 -3.74 -13.75 21.74
CA SER A 88 -4.37 -15.01 22.19
C SER A 88 -5.15 -14.81 23.50
N ALA A 89 -4.65 -13.97 24.41
CA ALA A 89 -5.40 -13.57 25.60
C ALA A 89 -6.64 -12.72 25.23
N ALA A 90 -6.50 -11.78 24.29
CA ALA A 90 -7.62 -10.98 23.78
C ALA A 90 -8.72 -11.85 23.18
N GLU A 91 -8.36 -12.84 22.36
CA GLU A 91 -9.30 -13.82 21.77
C GLU A 91 -10.14 -14.54 22.84
N ASN A 92 -9.51 -14.99 23.92
CA ASN A 92 -10.21 -15.68 25.00
C ASN A 92 -11.15 -14.75 25.78
N LEU A 93 -10.70 -13.53 26.10
CA LEU A 93 -11.51 -12.55 26.84
C LEU A 93 -12.70 -12.05 26.01
N THR A 94 -12.48 -11.72 24.74
CA THR A 94 -13.53 -11.25 23.82
C THR A 94 -14.58 -12.34 23.60
N TRP A 95 -14.17 -13.60 23.41
CA TRP A 95 -15.13 -14.71 23.32
C TRP A 95 -15.97 -14.89 24.59
N LYS A 96 -15.34 -14.74 25.76
CA LYS A 96 -16.02 -14.85 27.06
C LYS A 96 -17.03 -13.72 27.27
N GLU A 97 -16.66 -12.47 26.98
CA GLU A 97 -17.56 -11.33 27.08
C GLU A 97 -18.70 -11.41 26.05
N LYS A 98 -18.42 -11.77 24.79
CA LYS A 98 -19.45 -12.05 23.77
C LYS A 98 -20.50 -13.04 24.31
N SER A 99 -20.05 -14.19 24.81
CA SER A 99 -20.93 -15.24 25.34
C SER A 99 -21.74 -14.77 26.55
N TYR A 100 -21.16 -13.91 27.40
CA TYR A 100 -21.82 -13.34 28.57
C TYR A 100 -22.93 -12.35 28.16
N PHE A 101 -22.65 -11.46 27.21
CA PHE A 101 -23.61 -10.47 26.72
C PHE A 101 -24.79 -11.13 26.00
N GLU A 102 -24.52 -12.11 25.13
CA GLU A 102 -25.55 -12.91 24.45
C GLU A 102 -26.45 -13.65 25.44
N LYS A 103 -25.86 -14.36 26.41
CA LYS A 103 -26.60 -15.14 27.40
C LYS A 103 -27.48 -14.27 28.30
N ASN A 104 -26.99 -13.10 28.69
CA ASN A 104 -27.70 -12.20 29.61
C ASN A 104 -28.53 -11.13 28.90
N LYS A 105 -28.53 -11.11 27.55
CA LYS A 105 -29.24 -10.14 26.70
C LYS A 105 -28.91 -8.69 27.06
N ILE A 106 -27.62 -8.39 27.17
CA ILE A 106 -27.12 -7.05 27.46
C ILE A 106 -26.91 -6.33 26.13
N ASN A 107 -27.76 -5.34 25.84
CA ASN A 107 -27.67 -4.53 24.63
C ASN A 107 -26.77 -3.32 24.89
N THR A 108 -25.70 -3.19 24.11
CA THR A 108 -24.81 -2.01 24.05
C THR A 108 -25.10 -1.13 22.84
N SER A 109 -25.87 -1.66 21.89
CA SER A 109 -26.29 -0.99 20.66
C SER A 109 -27.82 -1.06 20.51
N SER A 110 -28.38 -0.08 19.82
CA SER A 110 -29.77 -0.11 19.34
C SER A 110 -29.92 -0.78 17.96
N ILE A 111 -28.80 -0.95 17.24
CA ILE A 111 -28.71 -1.46 15.87
C ILE A 111 -28.28 -2.94 15.88
N TYR A 112 -27.30 -3.27 16.72
CA TYR A 112 -26.64 -4.56 16.73
C TYR A 112 -27.12 -5.48 17.86
N PRO A 113 -27.17 -6.81 17.63
CA PRO A 113 -27.46 -7.77 18.68
C PRO A 113 -26.46 -7.70 19.87
N PRO A 114 -26.85 -8.21 21.07
CA PRO A 114 -25.96 -8.32 22.22
C PRO A 114 -24.59 -8.93 21.88
N GLY A 115 -23.50 -8.24 22.23
CA GLY A 115 -22.14 -8.77 22.15
C GLY A 115 -21.49 -8.72 20.76
N THR A 116 -22.09 -8.04 19.78
CA THR A 116 -21.51 -7.87 18.44
C THR A 116 -20.14 -7.19 18.46
N GLU A 117 -19.93 -6.18 19.31
CA GLU A 117 -18.64 -5.51 19.50
C GLU A 117 -17.53 -6.47 19.95
N PHE A 118 -17.87 -7.44 20.79
CA PHE A 118 -16.92 -8.48 21.20
C PHE A 118 -16.72 -9.54 20.11
N ALA A 119 -17.71 -9.75 19.24
CA ALA A 119 -17.54 -10.58 18.05
C ALA A 119 -16.57 -9.94 17.04
N VAL A 120 -16.66 -8.63 16.84
CA VAL A 120 -15.70 -7.85 16.03
C VAL A 120 -14.30 -7.92 16.65
N ALA A 121 -14.16 -7.62 17.94
CA ALA A 121 -12.89 -7.71 18.66
C ALA A 121 -12.28 -9.13 18.64
N TYR A 122 -13.12 -10.17 18.71
CA TYR A 122 -12.70 -11.56 18.55
C TYR A 122 -12.20 -11.85 17.13
N ALA A 123 -12.89 -11.35 16.10
CA ALA A 123 -12.46 -11.49 14.72
C ALA A 123 -11.12 -10.78 14.48
N GLU A 124 -10.94 -9.55 14.97
CA GLU A 124 -9.69 -8.80 14.94
C GLU A 124 -8.55 -9.57 15.60
N SER A 125 -8.77 -10.08 16.81
CA SER A 125 -7.78 -10.92 17.53
C SER A 125 -7.37 -12.14 16.70
N ASN A 126 -8.32 -12.81 16.04
CA ASN A 126 -8.04 -13.95 15.18
C ASN A 126 -7.26 -13.56 13.92
N LEU A 127 -7.58 -12.43 13.29
CA LEU A 127 -6.87 -11.94 12.10
C LEU A 127 -5.42 -11.59 12.41
N LEU A 128 -5.20 -10.73 13.40
CA LEU A 128 -3.86 -10.28 13.77
C LEU A 128 -2.99 -11.44 14.23
N ASN A 129 -3.53 -12.36 15.03
CA ASN A 129 -2.80 -13.54 15.46
C ASN A 129 -2.52 -14.50 14.30
N ALA A 130 -3.47 -14.69 13.37
CA ALA A 130 -3.22 -15.48 12.17
C ALA A 130 -2.11 -14.90 11.30
N LEU A 131 -2.03 -13.57 11.16
CA LEU A 131 -0.95 -12.90 10.44
C LEU A 131 0.41 -13.18 11.09
N LEU A 132 0.52 -13.07 12.42
CA LEU A 132 1.76 -13.43 13.14
C LEU A 132 2.15 -14.90 12.94
N MET A 133 1.16 -15.80 12.95
CA MET A 133 1.37 -17.24 12.74
C MET A 133 1.76 -17.58 11.29
N LEU A 134 1.30 -16.82 10.29
CA LEU A 134 1.74 -16.98 8.91
C LEU A 134 3.17 -16.46 8.68
N LEU A 135 3.59 -15.50 9.51
CA LEU A 135 4.96 -15.01 9.55
C LEU A 135 5.88 -15.92 10.37
N SER A 136 5.34 -16.96 11.03
CA SER A 136 6.14 -17.90 11.80
C SER A 136 6.63 -19.08 10.96
N GLU A 137 7.74 -19.68 11.38
CA GLU A 137 8.44 -20.72 10.61
C GLU A 137 7.79 -22.12 10.73
N ASN A 138 6.64 -22.24 11.39
CA ASN A 138 6.06 -23.52 11.78
C ASN A 138 4.85 -23.88 10.90
N PHE A 139 4.97 -24.95 10.10
CA PHE A 139 3.86 -25.44 9.25
C PHE A 139 2.57 -25.72 10.05
N MET A 140 2.70 -26.21 11.28
CA MET A 140 1.55 -26.44 12.17
C MET A 140 0.88 -25.13 12.59
N GLU A 141 1.64 -24.04 12.68
CA GLU A 141 1.08 -22.69 12.88
C GLU A 141 0.40 -22.16 11.62
N GLY A 142 0.91 -22.47 10.43
CA GLY A 142 0.24 -22.16 9.17
C GLY A 142 -1.18 -22.77 9.08
N ALA A 143 -1.35 -24.04 9.48
CA ALA A 143 -2.66 -24.68 9.52
C ALA A 143 -3.61 -24.02 10.54
N LYS A 144 -3.09 -23.66 11.74
CA LYS A 144 -3.87 -22.94 12.76
C LYS A 144 -4.23 -21.53 12.29
N ALA A 145 -3.34 -20.85 11.58
CA ALA A 145 -3.59 -19.53 11.01
C ALA A 145 -4.75 -19.57 10.02
N LEU A 146 -4.80 -20.57 9.13
CA LEU A 146 -5.94 -20.77 8.22
C LEU A 146 -7.27 -20.96 8.97
N LEU A 147 -7.28 -21.72 10.08
CA LEU A 147 -8.47 -21.89 10.91
C LEU A 147 -8.92 -20.57 11.55
N LYS A 148 -7.98 -19.76 12.03
CA LYS A 148 -8.27 -18.43 12.60
C LYS A 148 -8.79 -17.45 11.55
N LEU A 149 -8.16 -17.39 10.38
CA LEU A 149 -8.63 -16.60 9.23
C LEU A 149 -10.08 -16.98 8.86
N ARG A 150 -10.38 -18.28 8.81
CA ARG A 150 -11.73 -18.78 8.54
C ARG A 150 -12.75 -18.32 9.58
N ARG A 151 -12.41 -18.42 10.86
CA ARG A 151 -13.30 -17.95 11.96
C ARG A 151 -13.56 -16.45 11.86
N ALA A 152 -12.52 -15.65 11.63
CA ALA A 152 -12.67 -14.22 11.47
C ALA A 152 -13.55 -13.87 10.26
N TYR A 153 -13.27 -14.45 9.09
CA TYR A 153 -14.07 -14.23 7.89
C TYR A 153 -15.54 -14.58 8.09
N GLN A 154 -15.86 -15.75 8.67
CA GLN A 154 -17.25 -16.17 8.91
C GLN A 154 -17.96 -15.23 9.88
N THR A 155 -17.26 -14.76 10.91
CA THR A 155 -17.82 -13.80 11.88
C THR A 155 -18.13 -12.47 11.18
N LEU A 156 -17.19 -11.93 10.41
CA LEU A 156 -17.33 -10.66 9.71
C LEU A 156 -18.39 -10.71 8.59
N ASP A 157 -18.41 -11.78 7.80
CA ASP A 157 -19.41 -12.02 6.76
C ASP A 157 -20.83 -12.08 7.34
N SER A 158 -21.00 -12.75 8.49
CA SER A 158 -22.29 -12.80 9.17
C SER A 158 -22.75 -11.44 9.66
N ILE A 159 -21.85 -10.59 10.18
CA ILE A 159 -22.20 -9.25 10.65
C ILE A 159 -22.49 -8.34 9.45
N SER A 160 -21.66 -8.40 8.41
CA SER A 160 -21.79 -7.60 7.19
C SER A 160 -23.12 -7.85 6.46
N LYS A 161 -23.57 -9.10 6.36
CA LYS A 161 -24.89 -9.43 5.76
C LYS A 161 -26.06 -8.79 6.50
N ASN A 162 -25.96 -8.68 7.82
CA ASN A 162 -26.98 -8.03 8.64
C ASN A 162 -26.98 -6.51 8.49
N LEU A 163 -25.88 -5.89 8.06
CA LEU A 163 -25.83 -4.45 7.74
C LEU A 163 -26.69 -4.10 6.52
N HIS A 164 -26.75 -4.99 5.53
CA HIS A 164 -27.46 -4.76 4.25
C HIS A 164 -28.93 -5.21 4.25
N THR A 165 -29.47 -5.66 5.39
CA THR A 165 -30.86 -6.11 5.47
C THR A 165 -31.76 -4.94 5.93
N PRO A 166 -32.73 -4.48 5.13
CA PRO A 166 -33.57 -3.34 5.49
C PRO A 166 -34.50 -3.71 6.66
N HIS A 167 -34.25 -3.14 7.83
CA HIS A 167 -35.14 -3.24 8.99
C HIS A 167 -36.09 -2.03 9.03
N ASN A 168 -37.40 -2.29 9.08
CA ASN A 168 -38.51 -1.32 8.95
C ASN A 168 -38.64 -0.25 10.07
N ALA A 169 -37.66 -0.10 10.96
CA ALA A 169 -37.66 0.95 11.99
C ALA A 169 -36.27 1.59 12.21
N SER A 170 -35.22 1.04 11.61
CA SER A 170 -33.81 1.46 11.74
C SER A 170 -33.23 1.98 10.42
N SER A 171 -34.05 2.06 9.38
CA SER A 171 -33.67 2.59 8.06
C SER A 171 -33.45 4.09 8.05
N ALA A 172 -33.98 4.88 9.00
CA ALA A 172 -33.66 6.31 9.06
C ALA A 172 -32.24 6.55 9.59
N SER A 173 -31.85 5.90 10.70
CA SER A 173 -30.50 6.01 11.27
C SER A 173 -29.41 5.33 10.42
N LEU A 174 -29.73 4.23 9.71
CA LEU A 174 -28.81 3.59 8.78
C LEU A 174 -28.77 4.28 7.40
N ALA A 175 -29.88 4.85 6.90
CA ALA A 175 -29.86 5.66 5.68
C ALA A 175 -29.17 7.01 5.92
N ASP A 176 -29.19 7.56 7.13
CA ASP A 176 -28.36 8.70 7.52
C ASP A 176 -26.86 8.31 7.59
N LEU A 177 -26.55 7.03 7.80
CA LEU A 177 -25.20 6.45 7.68
C LEU A 177 -24.77 6.22 6.22
N GLU A 178 -25.69 5.98 5.28
CA GLU A 178 -25.40 5.88 3.85
C GLU A 178 -25.44 7.26 3.12
N ASN A 179 -26.20 8.23 3.64
CA ASN A 179 -26.37 9.59 3.08
C ASN A 179 -25.46 10.67 3.72
N TYR A 180 -24.37 10.27 4.41
CA TYR A 180 -23.44 11.16 5.13
C TYR A 180 -22.85 12.35 4.33
N SER A 181 -23.02 12.42 3.02
CA SER A 181 -22.48 13.47 2.17
C SER A 181 -23.33 14.75 2.08
N GLN A 182 -24.58 14.78 2.58
CA GLN A 182 -25.45 15.95 2.42
C GLN A 182 -26.48 16.13 3.56
N VAL A 183 -26.07 16.54 4.77
CA VAL A 183 -27.03 17.13 5.74
C VAL A 183 -26.43 18.34 6.45
N SER A 184 -27.10 19.49 6.27
CA SER A 184 -26.82 20.78 6.92
C SER A 184 -27.26 20.79 8.37
N LEU A 185 -26.48 21.48 9.21
CA LEU A 185 -26.76 21.74 10.61
C LEU A 185 -27.85 22.83 10.73
N ASN A 186 -29.06 22.46 11.12
CA ASN A 186 -29.99 23.38 11.78
C ASN A 186 -30.68 22.62 12.91
N GLY A 187 -30.29 22.92 14.14
CA GLY A 187 -30.84 22.28 15.32
C GLY A 187 -30.23 22.82 16.60
N SER A 188 -30.41 24.12 16.85
CA SER A 188 -30.29 24.68 18.19
C SER A 188 -31.56 24.31 18.96
N ASP A 189 -31.53 23.25 19.77
CA ASP A 189 -32.49 23.11 20.87
C ASP A 189 -31.90 22.34 22.04
N SER A 190 -31.78 23.06 23.14
CA SER A 190 -31.32 22.60 24.44
C SER A 190 -32.48 22.01 25.24
N SER A 191 -32.88 20.74 25.00
CA SER A 191 -33.77 20.03 25.92
C SER A 191 -33.95 18.54 25.60
N SER A 192 -32.92 17.73 25.82
CA SER A 192 -32.97 16.33 26.33
C SER A 192 -31.59 15.71 26.15
N LEU A 193 -30.86 15.42 27.24
CA LEU A 193 -29.60 14.66 27.19
C LEU A 193 -29.91 13.19 26.82
N ASN A 194 -30.11 12.92 25.53
CA ASN A 194 -30.20 11.56 25.03
C ASN A 194 -28.77 11.00 24.93
N PHE A 195 -28.33 10.26 25.95
CA PHE A 195 -27.05 9.56 25.92
C PHE A 195 -27.12 8.36 24.97
N VAL A 196 -26.54 8.51 23.78
CA VAL A 196 -26.56 7.51 22.71
C VAL A 196 -25.86 6.20 23.06
N ASP A 197 -25.02 6.21 24.10
CA ASP A 197 -24.27 5.05 24.62
C ASP A 197 -25.09 4.04 25.44
N VAL A 198 -26.35 4.38 25.77
CA VAL A 198 -27.22 3.51 26.55
C VAL A 198 -28.51 3.26 25.77
N PRO A 199 -28.68 2.09 25.13
CA PRO A 199 -29.86 1.77 24.32
C PRO A 199 -31.11 1.41 25.16
N LEU A 200 -31.16 1.83 26.43
CA LEU A 200 -32.28 1.58 27.35
C LEU A 200 -33.11 2.86 27.51
N PRO A 201 -34.45 2.77 27.67
CA PRO A 201 -35.25 3.93 28.03
C PRO A 201 -34.73 4.49 29.37
N LEU A 202 -34.31 5.76 29.36
CA LEU A 202 -33.89 6.49 30.57
C LEU A 202 -35.07 6.44 31.56
N SER A 203 -34.99 5.59 32.59
CA SER A 203 -36.03 5.58 33.62
C SER A 203 -35.99 6.88 34.42
N GLU A 204 -37.12 7.31 35.01
CA GLU A 204 -37.16 8.51 35.88
C GLU A 204 -36.17 8.43 37.07
N GLN A 205 -35.72 7.23 37.43
CA GLN A 205 -34.68 7.00 38.44
C GLN A 205 -33.27 7.32 37.95
N LEU A 206 -33.00 7.27 36.64
CA LEU A 206 -31.69 7.58 36.08
C LEU A 206 -31.32 9.06 36.22
N ASN A 207 -32.32 9.95 36.12
CA ASN A 207 -32.17 11.38 36.38
C ASN A 207 -31.74 11.68 37.83
N LYS A 208 -31.79 10.69 38.74
CA LYS A 208 -31.38 10.83 40.15
C LYS A 208 -30.02 10.21 40.46
N ASP A 209 -29.44 9.40 39.58
CA ASP A 209 -28.10 8.81 39.76
C ASP A 209 -27.03 9.72 39.15
N LYS A 210 -26.59 10.69 39.94
CA LYS A 210 -25.57 11.67 39.54
C LYS A 210 -24.26 11.00 39.07
N SER A 211 -23.86 9.89 39.69
CA SER A 211 -22.63 9.18 39.32
C SER A 211 -22.73 8.55 37.93
N CYS A 212 -23.90 8.04 37.56
CA CYS A 212 -24.16 7.50 36.22
C CYS A 212 -24.08 8.61 35.15
N ILE A 213 -24.76 9.74 35.39
CA ILE A 213 -24.77 10.90 34.50
C ILE A 213 -23.34 11.45 34.31
N ASP A 214 -22.57 11.59 35.39
CA ASP A 214 -21.19 12.08 35.33
C ASP A 214 -20.29 11.17 34.46
N LYS A 215 -20.48 9.85 34.51
CA LYS A 215 -19.76 8.89 33.64
C LYS A 215 -20.18 9.03 32.17
N LEU A 216 -21.47 9.18 31.90
CA LEU A 216 -22.00 9.31 30.54
C LEU A 216 -21.57 10.63 29.89
N GLU A 217 -21.62 11.74 30.63
CA GLU A 217 -21.11 13.03 30.18
C GLU A 217 -19.61 12.93 29.88
N LYS A 218 -18.84 12.26 30.75
CA LYS A 218 -17.42 12.02 30.51
C LYS A 218 -17.18 11.26 29.20
N ILE A 219 -17.97 10.22 28.90
CA ILE A 219 -17.86 9.45 27.65
C ILE A 219 -18.14 10.35 26.44
N TYR A 220 -19.22 11.13 26.49
CA TYR A 220 -19.57 12.09 25.43
C TYR A 220 -18.43 13.11 25.18
N GLN A 221 -17.86 13.69 26.25
CA GLN A 221 -16.75 14.63 26.13
C GLN A 221 -15.47 13.98 25.60
N MET A 222 -15.19 12.73 25.98
CA MET A 222 -14.08 11.95 25.42
C MET A 222 -14.25 11.73 23.92
N ARG A 223 -15.43 11.28 23.47
CA ARG A 223 -15.74 11.11 22.04
C ARG A 223 -15.61 12.41 21.27
N LYS A 224 -16.24 13.49 21.76
CA LYS A 224 -16.20 14.80 21.10
C LYS A 224 -14.77 15.32 20.96
N SER A 225 -13.96 15.15 22.00
CA SER A 225 -12.53 15.53 21.97
C SER A 225 -11.71 14.63 21.04
N ARG A 226 -12.06 13.33 20.95
CA ARG A 226 -11.43 12.38 20.03
C ARG A 226 -11.72 12.76 18.58
N ILE A 227 -12.98 13.05 18.24
CA ILE A 227 -13.41 13.49 16.92
C ILE A 227 -12.70 14.79 16.53
N GLY A 228 -12.62 15.76 17.44
CA GLY A 228 -11.92 17.03 17.21
C GLY A 228 -10.39 16.98 17.25
N GLY A 229 -9.78 15.83 17.55
CA GLY A 229 -8.32 15.64 17.59
C GLY A 229 -7.61 16.07 18.88
N SER A 230 -8.25 16.86 19.74
CA SER A 230 -7.61 17.47 20.92
C SER A 230 -7.34 16.50 22.09
N HIS A 231 -7.99 15.34 22.09
CA HIS A 231 -7.96 14.41 23.22
C HIS A 231 -6.58 13.83 23.62
N ILE A 232 -5.58 13.90 22.74
CA ILE A 232 -4.19 13.45 22.99
C ILE A 232 -3.21 14.62 23.19
N GLY A 233 -3.74 15.83 23.43
CA GLY A 233 -2.93 17.04 23.63
C GLY A 233 -2.45 17.71 22.35
N ASN A 234 -2.97 17.29 21.19
CA ASN A 234 -2.70 17.91 19.90
C ASN A 234 -3.62 19.13 19.69
N PRO A 235 -3.23 20.10 18.84
CA PRO A 235 -4.13 21.16 18.41
C PRO A 235 -5.38 20.59 17.72
N PRO A 236 -6.54 21.28 17.77
CA PRO A 236 -7.71 20.88 17.00
C PRO A 236 -7.42 20.87 15.50
N VAL A 237 -8.02 19.93 14.75
CA VAL A 237 -7.79 19.75 13.30
C VAL A 237 -7.93 21.05 12.52
N ALA A 238 -8.98 21.84 12.79
CA ALA A 238 -9.24 23.10 12.10
C ALA A 238 -8.09 24.13 12.22
N SER A 239 -7.18 23.97 13.18
CA SER A 239 -6.01 24.85 13.34
C SER A 239 -4.79 24.46 12.48
N SER A 240 -4.72 23.22 12.03
CA SER A 240 -3.56 22.63 11.32
C SER A 240 -3.91 22.06 9.94
N LEU A 241 -5.19 22.02 9.57
CA LEU A 241 -5.65 21.50 8.29
C LEU A 241 -5.17 22.37 7.13
N ARG A 242 -4.57 21.70 6.13
CA ARG A 242 -4.05 22.28 4.90
C ARG A 242 -4.92 21.82 3.72
N SER A 243 -4.95 22.60 2.65
CA SER A 243 -5.64 22.28 1.40
C SER A 243 -4.77 21.54 0.38
N SER A 244 -3.44 21.50 0.58
CA SER A 244 -2.50 20.98 -0.41
C SER A 244 -1.37 20.16 0.22
N LEU A 245 -0.79 19.28 -0.59
CA LEU A 245 0.39 18.48 -0.25
C LEU A 245 1.66 19.33 -0.28
N GLY A 246 2.60 19.02 0.62
CA GLY A 246 3.89 19.71 0.67
C GLY A 246 3.87 20.98 1.52
N PHE A 247 5.00 21.68 1.54
CA PHE A 247 5.12 22.98 2.19
C PHE A 247 4.61 24.07 1.25
N ASP A 248 3.31 24.34 1.30
CA ASP A 248 2.71 25.31 0.39
C ASP A 248 3.27 26.73 0.64
N LYS A 249 3.93 27.32 -0.36
CA LYS A 249 4.52 28.68 -0.26
C LYS A 249 3.47 29.78 -0.49
N ASN A 250 2.32 29.45 -1.06
CA ASN A 250 1.25 30.39 -1.38
C ASN A 250 -0.06 29.97 -0.69
N ASN A 251 -0.15 30.25 0.62
CA ASN A 251 -1.40 30.11 1.39
C ASN A 251 -2.47 31.09 0.87
N SER A 252 -3.20 30.75 -0.19
CA SER A 252 -4.58 31.20 -0.31
C SER A 252 -5.41 30.35 0.63
N LYS A 253 -6.05 30.99 1.61
CA LYS A 253 -7.13 30.38 2.40
C LYS A 253 -8.34 30.21 1.49
N ASP A 254 -8.21 29.39 0.44
CA ASP A 254 -9.37 28.95 -0.31
C ASP A 254 -10.30 28.19 0.64
N GLU A 255 -11.60 28.29 0.42
CA GLU A 255 -12.63 27.71 1.28
C GLU A 255 -12.36 26.21 1.46
N ILE A 256 -11.73 25.85 2.59
CA ILE A 256 -11.50 24.46 2.97
C ILE A 256 -12.88 23.84 3.11
N GLN A 257 -13.27 23.02 2.14
CA GLN A 257 -14.49 22.23 2.25
C GLN A 257 -14.23 21.21 3.37
N GLU A 258 -14.71 21.53 4.57
CA GLU A 258 -14.44 20.77 5.78
C GLU A 258 -15.06 19.37 5.63
N MET A 259 -14.24 18.39 5.27
CA MET A 259 -14.66 16.99 5.29
C MET A 259 -14.98 16.62 6.74
N LYS A 260 -16.24 16.25 6.99
CA LYS A 260 -16.68 15.82 8.32
C LYS A 260 -16.26 14.36 8.53
N PHE A 261 -15.38 14.13 9.49
CA PHE A 261 -14.95 12.79 9.90
C PHE A 261 -15.56 12.43 11.25
N GLY A 262 -16.20 11.26 11.33
CA GLY A 262 -16.93 10.80 12.51
C GLY A 262 -18.18 11.63 12.84
N ASN A 263 -19.01 11.08 13.74
CA ASN A 263 -20.24 11.72 14.21
C ASN A 263 -20.36 11.60 15.74
N PRO A 264 -20.37 12.71 16.51
CA PRO A 264 -20.47 12.66 17.96
C PRO A 264 -21.80 12.07 18.47
N ASP A 265 -22.84 12.09 17.63
CA ASP A 265 -24.18 11.59 17.96
C ASP A 265 -24.32 10.08 17.71
N VAL A 266 -23.28 9.42 17.20
CA VAL A 266 -23.21 7.96 17.12
C VAL A 266 -22.46 7.42 18.33
N SER A 267 -22.96 6.35 18.94
CA SER A 267 -22.28 5.72 20.08
C SER A 267 -20.91 5.18 19.66
N SER A 268 -19.94 5.21 20.56
CA SER A 268 -18.59 4.73 20.25
C SER A 268 -18.57 3.23 19.93
N VAL A 269 -19.53 2.49 20.50
CA VAL A 269 -19.71 1.05 20.25
C VAL A 269 -20.20 0.81 18.82
N ASP A 270 -21.19 1.57 18.35
CA ASP A 270 -21.71 1.44 16.99
C ASP A 270 -20.66 1.86 15.96
N GLU A 271 -19.97 2.97 16.21
CA GLU A 271 -18.84 3.43 15.40
C GLU A 271 -17.76 2.33 15.30
N TYR A 272 -17.39 1.71 16.43
CA TYR A 272 -16.39 0.63 16.48
C TYR A 272 -16.84 -0.61 15.69
N ILE A 273 -18.09 -1.07 15.86
CA ILE A 273 -18.63 -2.23 15.13
C ILE A 273 -18.64 -1.95 13.62
N HIS A 274 -19.21 -0.81 13.21
CA HIS A 274 -19.39 -0.47 11.80
C HIS A 274 -18.03 -0.34 11.09
N SER A 275 -17.12 0.44 11.68
CA SER A 275 -15.78 0.68 11.14
C SER A 275 -14.92 -0.60 11.14
N GLY A 276 -15.01 -1.44 12.18
CA GLY A 276 -14.22 -2.67 12.31
C GLY A 276 -14.61 -3.73 11.29
N VAL A 277 -15.92 -3.89 11.04
CA VAL A 277 -16.42 -4.79 9.99
C VAL A 277 -16.00 -4.30 8.61
N ASN A 278 -16.20 -3.01 8.33
CA ASN A 278 -15.82 -2.39 7.06
C ASN A 278 -14.32 -2.53 6.78
N LEU A 279 -13.47 -2.25 7.77
CA LEU A 279 -12.03 -2.39 7.64
C LEU A 279 -11.62 -3.85 7.43
N CYS A 280 -11.93 -4.72 8.40
CA CYS A 280 -11.37 -6.07 8.45
C CYS A 280 -11.90 -6.92 7.30
N PHE A 281 -13.20 -6.84 7.01
CA PHE A 281 -13.78 -7.58 5.90
C PHE A 281 -13.35 -6.96 4.56
N GLY A 282 -13.29 -5.63 4.46
CA GLY A 282 -12.83 -4.93 3.27
C GLY A 282 -11.41 -5.35 2.86
N ILE A 283 -10.46 -5.34 3.80
CA ILE A 283 -9.08 -5.81 3.56
C ILE A 283 -9.07 -7.29 3.15
N LEU A 284 -9.84 -8.15 3.82
CA LEU A 284 -9.94 -9.57 3.43
C LEU A 284 -10.44 -9.73 1.99
N GLN A 285 -11.45 -8.97 1.60
CA GLN A 285 -12.01 -9.01 0.23
C GLN A 285 -10.97 -8.57 -0.81
N VAL A 286 -10.24 -7.48 -0.54
CA VAL A 286 -9.14 -7.02 -1.42
C VAL A 286 -8.02 -8.07 -1.50
N VAL A 287 -7.53 -8.56 -0.37
CA VAL A 287 -6.43 -9.54 -0.34
C VAL A 287 -6.83 -10.84 -1.03
N LEU A 288 -8.03 -11.36 -0.78
CA LEU A 288 -8.53 -12.58 -1.43
C LEU A 288 -8.65 -12.41 -2.96
N SER A 289 -9.00 -11.21 -3.44
CA SER A 289 -9.03 -10.92 -4.88
C SER A 289 -7.63 -10.96 -5.53
N LEU A 290 -6.58 -10.65 -4.76
CA LEU A 290 -5.20 -10.66 -5.24
C LEU A 290 -4.56 -12.06 -5.26
N ILE A 291 -5.18 -13.10 -4.67
CA ILE A 291 -4.61 -14.46 -4.62
C ILE A 291 -4.66 -15.15 -6.01
N PRO A 292 -3.55 -15.76 -6.50
CA PRO A 292 -3.50 -16.56 -7.73
C PRO A 292 -4.62 -17.59 -7.89
N PRO A 293 -5.23 -17.77 -9.09
CA PRO A 293 -6.37 -18.67 -9.28
C PRO A 293 -6.09 -20.12 -8.88
N ALA A 294 -4.86 -20.60 -9.04
CA ALA A 294 -4.46 -21.94 -8.61
C ALA A 294 -4.65 -22.16 -7.08
N ILE A 295 -4.32 -21.15 -6.28
CA ILE A 295 -4.50 -21.15 -4.81
C ILE A 295 -5.94 -20.74 -4.46
N GLY A 296 -6.50 -19.79 -5.20
CA GLY A 296 -7.87 -19.29 -5.04
C GLY A 296 -8.93 -20.38 -5.25
N LYS A 297 -8.72 -21.33 -6.18
CA LYS A 297 -9.62 -22.49 -6.38
C LYS A 297 -9.70 -23.37 -5.14
N VAL A 298 -8.62 -23.50 -4.37
CA VAL A 298 -8.64 -24.28 -3.11
C VAL A 298 -9.40 -23.51 -2.02
N LEU A 299 -9.22 -22.19 -1.94
CA LEU A 299 -9.90 -21.35 -0.97
C LEU A 299 -11.39 -21.17 -1.29
N SER A 300 -11.77 -21.14 -2.57
CA SER A 300 -13.15 -21.00 -3.01
C SER A 300 -13.99 -22.25 -2.75
N VAL A 301 -13.38 -23.44 -2.80
CA VAL A 301 -14.00 -24.70 -2.35
C VAL A 301 -14.37 -24.67 -0.87
N VAL A 302 -13.67 -23.86 -0.06
CA VAL A 302 -13.97 -23.66 1.38
C VAL A 302 -14.91 -22.46 1.61
N GLY A 303 -15.33 -21.76 0.56
CA GLY A 303 -16.32 -20.67 0.59
C GLY A 303 -15.74 -19.26 0.59
N PHE A 304 -14.42 -19.08 0.41
CA PHE A 304 -13.83 -17.74 0.29
C PHE A 304 -13.95 -17.22 -1.14
N LYS A 305 -14.65 -16.09 -1.33
CA LYS A 305 -14.63 -15.31 -2.57
C LYS A 305 -14.32 -13.87 -2.22
N GLY A 306 -13.28 -13.32 -2.85
CA GLY A 306 -12.87 -11.93 -2.70
C GLY A 306 -13.45 -11.06 -3.81
N SER A 307 -13.86 -9.84 -3.48
CA SER A 307 -14.18 -8.79 -4.45
C SER A 307 -13.34 -7.55 -4.16
N ARG A 308 -12.45 -7.18 -5.08
CA ARG A 308 -11.59 -6.00 -4.95
C ARG A 308 -12.43 -4.73 -4.76
N GLU A 309 -13.45 -4.55 -5.60
CA GLU A 309 -14.28 -3.35 -5.62
C GLU A 309 -15.07 -3.18 -4.31
N ALA A 310 -15.83 -4.21 -3.92
CA ALA A 310 -16.58 -4.20 -2.67
C ALA A 310 -15.64 -4.03 -1.48
N GLY A 311 -14.48 -4.70 -1.52
CA GLY A 311 -13.45 -4.55 -0.49
C GLY A 311 -12.96 -3.11 -0.36
N LEU A 312 -12.60 -2.45 -1.46
CA LEU A 312 -12.15 -1.05 -1.46
C LEU A 312 -13.24 -0.09 -0.98
N GLN A 313 -14.49 -0.28 -1.38
CA GLN A 313 -15.62 0.54 -0.90
C GLN A 313 -15.76 0.44 0.63
N MET A 314 -15.70 -0.77 1.17
CA MET A 314 -15.74 -0.99 2.63
C MET A 314 -14.57 -0.31 3.33
N VAL A 315 -13.34 -0.44 2.80
CA VAL A 315 -12.17 0.25 3.39
C VAL A 315 -12.31 1.78 3.31
N TRP A 316 -12.86 2.33 2.23
CA TRP A 316 -13.17 3.76 2.11
C TRP A 316 -14.24 4.23 3.10
N ASN A 317 -15.22 3.39 3.43
CA ASN A 317 -16.20 3.69 4.46
C ASN A 317 -15.54 3.69 5.84
N ALA A 318 -14.68 2.71 6.14
CA ALA A 318 -13.92 2.70 7.38
C ALA A 318 -13.01 3.93 7.51
N ALA A 319 -12.32 4.33 6.44
CA ALA A 319 -11.39 5.46 6.43
C ALA A 319 -12.02 6.83 6.74
N GLN A 320 -13.34 6.94 6.70
CA GLN A 320 -14.09 8.16 7.06
C GLN A 320 -14.41 8.23 8.57
N GLU A 321 -14.18 7.15 9.31
CA GLU A 321 -14.49 7.04 10.74
C GLU A 321 -13.32 7.55 11.59
N ARG A 322 -13.62 8.16 12.75
CA ARG A 322 -12.62 8.86 13.56
C ARG A 322 -12.00 7.98 14.65
N ASN A 323 -11.56 6.80 14.28
CA ASN A 323 -10.97 5.82 15.20
C ASN A 323 -9.79 5.06 14.55
N ILE A 324 -9.26 4.06 15.27
CA ILE A 324 -8.15 3.24 14.77
C ILE A 324 -8.46 2.55 13.45
N HIS A 325 -9.71 2.11 13.23
CA HIS A 325 -10.07 1.44 11.99
C HIS A 325 -10.03 2.40 10.80
N GLY A 326 -10.42 3.67 11.00
CA GLY A 326 -10.26 4.69 9.98
C GLY A 326 -8.80 4.99 9.67
N GLY A 327 -7.96 5.10 10.69
CA GLY A 327 -6.51 5.26 10.52
C GLY A 327 -5.86 4.10 9.76
N ILE A 328 -6.12 2.84 10.16
CA ILE A 328 -5.60 1.66 9.47
C ILE A 328 -6.21 1.51 8.07
N GLY A 329 -7.49 1.86 7.89
CA GLY A 329 -8.17 1.87 6.59
C GLY A 329 -7.51 2.83 5.63
N LEU A 330 -7.21 4.05 6.06
CA LEU A 330 -6.46 5.03 5.28
C LEU A 330 -5.06 4.52 4.94
N LEU A 331 -4.32 3.95 5.90
CA LEU A 331 -3.00 3.34 5.62
C LEU A 331 -3.11 2.21 4.58
N ALA A 332 -4.15 1.37 4.65
CA ALA A 332 -4.37 0.31 3.68
C ALA A 332 -4.66 0.88 2.28
N LEU A 333 -5.47 1.94 2.17
CA LEU A 333 -5.71 2.64 0.91
C LEU A 333 -4.42 3.28 0.36
N LEU A 334 -3.64 3.95 1.20
CA LEU A 334 -2.37 4.56 0.80
C LEU A 334 -1.35 3.51 0.33
N VAL A 335 -1.28 2.36 0.99
CA VAL A 335 -0.46 1.23 0.51
C VAL A 335 -0.99 0.68 -0.82
N PHE A 336 -2.31 0.64 -1.01
CA PHE A 336 -2.93 0.16 -2.23
C PHE A 336 -2.67 1.08 -3.44
N TYR A 337 -2.81 2.40 -3.27
CA TYR A 337 -2.66 3.39 -4.35
C TYR A 337 -1.23 3.91 -4.52
N ASP A 338 -0.57 4.32 -3.43
CA ASP A 338 0.72 5.04 -3.45
C ASP A 338 1.87 4.23 -2.82
N GLY A 339 1.60 3.00 -2.39
CA GLY A 339 2.55 2.15 -1.69
C GLY A 339 3.82 1.85 -2.49
N PRO A 340 4.87 1.34 -1.84
CA PRO A 340 6.10 0.90 -2.51
C PRO A 340 5.85 -0.29 -3.46
N PHE A 341 4.72 -0.98 -3.28
CA PHE A 341 4.20 -2.01 -4.17
C PHE A 341 2.92 -1.45 -4.79
N GLN A 342 2.95 -1.16 -6.08
CA GLN A 342 1.75 -0.67 -6.76
C GLN A 342 0.82 -1.86 -7.02
N PHE A 343 -0.31 -1.91 -6.31
CA PHE A 343 -1.37 -2.91 -6.52
C PHE A 343 -2.37 -2.49 -7.61
N THR A 344 -2.36 -1.21 -7.96
CA THR A 344 -3.06 -0.64 -9.11
C THR A 344 -2.10 -0.58 -10.30
N ASP A 345 -2.27 -1.48 -11.27
CA ASP A 345 -1.61 -1.28 -12.55
C ASP A 345 -2.38 -0.18 -13.32
N VAL A 346 -2.10 1.09 -12.97
CA VAL A 346 -2.69 2.29 -13.62
C VAL A 346 -2.39 2.37 -15.11
N ASP A 347 -1.54 1.48 -15.63
CA ASP A 347 -1.35 1.40 -17.07
C ASP A 347 -2.49 0.63 -17.76
N PHE A 348 -3.26 -0.26 -17.09
CA PHE A 348 -4.38 -1.06 -17.65
C PHE A 348 -5.77 -0.73 -17.04
N ASP A 349 -6.16 0.54 -17.01
CA ASP A 349 -7.43 0.95 -16.36
C ASP A 349 -8.68 0.71 -17.21
N VAL A 350 -9.49 -0.32 -16.86
CA VAL A 350 -10.68 -0.71 -17.63
C VAL A 350 -11.84 -1.23 -16.75
N PRO A 351 -13.12 -0.90 -16.99
CA PRO A 351 -14.26 -1.39 -16.17
C PRO A 351 -14.32 -2.89 -15.94
N SER A 352 -14.91 -3.30 -14.80
CA SER A 352 -15.31 -4.69 -14.59
C SER A 352 -16.64 -5.02 -15.30
N ALA A 353 -16.88 -6.31 -15.60
CA ALA A 353 -18.11 -6.78 -16.22
C ALA A 353 -19.39 -6.39 -15.42
N LYS A 354 -19.32 -6.43 -14.08
CA LYS A 354 -20.45 -6.05 -13.21
C LYS A 354 -20.82 -4.57 -13.31
N GLU A 355 -19.83 -3.71 -13.47
CA GLU A 355 -20.07 -2.27 -13.63
C GLU A 355 -20.73 -1.98 -14.97
N LEU A 356 -20.35 -2.71 -16.03
CA LEU A 356 -20.98 -2.61 -17.34
C LEU A 356 -22.43 -3.09 -17.29
N GLU A 357 -22.72 -4.18 -16.59
CA GLU A 357 -24.09 -4.66 -16.34
C GLU A 357 -24.93 -3.65 -15.54
N GLN A 358 -24.37 -3.05 -14.48
CA GLN A 358 -25.07 -2.05 -13.67
C GLN A 358 -25.32 -0.75 -14.45
N ASN A 359 -24.37 -0.29 -15.25
CA ASN A 359 -24.53 0.90 -16.10
C ASN A 359 -25.57 0.66 -17.21
N ASN A 360 -25.59 -0.54 -17.81
CA ASN A 360 -26.65 -0.96 -18.72
C ASN A 360 -28.02 -0.94 -18.03
N ASN A 361 -28.11 -1.46 -16.80
CA ASN A 361 -29.35 -1.48 -16.04
C ASN A 361 -29.81 -0.07 -15.61
N LYS A 362 -28.90 0.82 -15.18
CA LYS A 362 -29.21 2.23 -14.88
C LYS A 362 -29.70 2.98 -16.12
N SER A 363 -29.02 2.81 -17.26
CA SER A 363 -29.44 3.38 -18.55
C SER A 363 -30.85 2.90 -18.94
N ASN A 364 -31.16 1.62 -18.72
CA ASN A 364 -32.49 1.05 -18.95
C ASN A 364 -33.58 1.59 -18.00
N VAL A 365 -33.22 1.94 -16.77
CA VAL A 365 -34.14 2.55 -15.79
C VAL A 365 -34.40 4.01 -16.12
N GLU A 366 -33.37 4.79 -16.47
CA GLU A 366 -33.52 6.19 -16.88
C GLU A 366 -34.38 6.32 -18.15
N ILE A 367 -34.19 5.44 -19.15
CA ILE A 367 -35.04 5.39 -20.36
C ILE A 367 -36.51 5.10 -20.00
N LYS A 368 -36.78 4.24 -19.02
CA LYS A 368 -38.15 3.93 -18.58
C LYS A 368 -38.82 5.08 -17.82
N THR A 369 -38.05 5.95 -17.16
CA THR A 369 -38.58 7.13 -16.45
C THR A 369 -38.88 8.33 -17.37
N PHE A 370 -38.36 8.35 -18.61
CA PHE A 370 -38.66 9.39 -19.62
C PHE A 370 -39.89 9.06 -20.50
N ASN A 371 -40.94 8.48 -19.92
CA ASN A 371 -42.18 8.14 -20.63
C ASN A 371 -43.21 9.29 -20.62
N ASP A 372 -42.77 10.55 -20.74
CA ASP A 372 -43.65 11.69 -21.04
C ASP A 372 -43.19 12.42 -22.32
N GLY A 373 -43.89 12.12 -23.42
CA GLY A 373 -44.17 13.07 -24.49
C GLY A 373 -43.15 13.31 -25.60
N THR A 374 -41.83 13.17 -25.42
CA THR A 374 -40.86 13.42 -26.51
C THR A 374 -39.64 12.50 -26.44
N ALA A 375 -39.78 11.28 -26.96
CA ALA A 375 -38.68 10.33 -27.01
C ALA A 375 -37.68 10.67 -28.14
N SER A 376 -36.57 11.33 -27.81
CA SER A 376 -35.33 11.14 -28.55
C SER A 376 -34.79 9.76 -28.20
N LEU A 377 -34.77 8.83 -29.15
CA LEU A 377 -34.13 7.52 -29.01
C LEU A 377 -32.63 7.71 -28.73
N GLN A 378 -32.25 7.75 -27.45
CA GLN A 378 -30.85 7.62 -27.06
C GLN A 378 -30.44 6.17 -27.31
N LYS A 379 -29.52 5.98 -28.27
CA LYS A 379 -28.96 4.67 -28.62
C LYS A 379 -28.32 4.04 -27.37
N LEU A 380 -28.73 2.81 -27.03
CA LEU A 380 -28.06 2.01 -26.00
C LEU A 380 -26.58 1.88 -26.35
N LYS A 381 -25.72 2.31 -25.43
CA LYS A 381 -24.27 2.20 -25.60
C LYS A 381 -23.90 0.71 -25.67
N THR A 382 -23.02 0.38 -26.60
CA THR A 382 -22.37 -0.93 -26.67
C THR A 382 -21.45 -1.12 -25.46
N ASN A 383 -21.14 -2.37 -25.09
CA ASN A 383 -20.16 -2.63 -24.03
C ASN A 383 -18.82 -1.94 -24.32
N THR A 384 -18.38 -1.91 -25.59
CA THR A 384 -17.18 -1.18 -26.02
C THR A 384 -17.28 0.32 -25.73
N GLU A 385 -18.40 0.97 -26.05
CA GLU A 385 -18.62 2.40 -25.77
C GLU A 385 -18.65 2.69 -24.26
N LEU A 386 -19.24 1.81 -23.44
CA LEU A 386 -19.23 1.93 -21.98
C LEU A 386 -17.82 1.71 -21.38
N ILE A 387 -17.05 0.80 -21.97
CA ILE A 387 -15.66 0.57 -21.63
C ILE A 387 -14.83 1.81 -21.92
N GLU A 388 -14.93 2.36 -23.13
CA GLU A 388 -14.23 3.58 -23.54
C GLU A 388 -14.61 4.77 -22.67
N GLU A 389 -15.89 4.94 -22.35
CA GLU A 389 -16.36 6.01 -21.46
C GLU A 389 -15.76 5.89 -20.06
N LYS A 390 -15.74 4.69 -19.48
CA LYS A 390 -15.11 4.51 -18.17
C LYS A 390 -13.58 4.64 -18.25
N ILE A 391 -12.91 4.11 -19.27
CA ILE A 391 -11.47 4.36 -19.48
C ILE A 391 -11.23 5.86 -19.54
N ASN A 392 -12.08 6.62 -20.23
CA ASN A 392 -11.98 8.07 -20.29
C ASN A 392 -12.22 8.71 -18.92
N LEU A 393 -13.21 8.27 -18.14
CA LEU A 393 -13.44 8.75 -16.77
C LEU A 393 -12.24 8.47 -15.86
N GLU A 394 -11.73 7.24 -15.86
CA GLU A 394 -10.55 6.83 -15.10
C GLU A 394 -9.34 7.65 -15.55
N ARG A 395 -9.11 7.82 -16.86
CA ARG A 395 -8.03 8.65 -17.42
C ARG A 395 -8.16 10.11 -16.99
N MET A 396 -9.36 10.70 -17.07
CA MET A 396 -9.58 12.08 -16.62
C MET A 396 -9.33 12.21 -15.12
N ALA A 397 -9.74 11.23 -14.31
CA ALA A 397 -9.45 11.19 -12.88
C ALA A 397 -7.95 11.06 -12.59
N THR A 398 -7.22 10.22 -13.34
CA THR A 398 -5.75 10.11 -13.27
C THR A 398 -5.06 11.44 -13.60
N LEU A 399 -5.58 12.18 -14.59
CA LEU A 399 -5.09 13.50 -14.98
C LEU A 399 -5.56 14.63 -14.04
N GLY A 400 -6.39 14.33 -13.04
CA GLY A 400 -6.99 15.33 -12.14
C GLY A 400 -8.03 16.24 -12.81
N GLN A 401 -8.53 15.88 -13.99
CA GLN A 401 -9.48 16.64 -14.82
C GLN A 401 -10.91 16.08 -14.78
N GLY A 402 -11.23 15.22 -13.80
CA GLY A 402 -12.53 14.56 -13.66
C GLY A 402 -12.89 14.20 -12.21
N GLN A 403 -14.08 13.63 -12.02
CA GLN A 403 -14.52 13.17 -10.69
C GLN A 403 -13.67 11.99 -10.20
N PRO A 404 -13.35 11.92 -8.90
CA PRO A 404 -12.66 10.78 -8.32
C PRO A 404 -13.37 9.46 -8.63
N THR A 405 -12.60 8.43 -8.97
CA THR A 405 -13.10 7.07 -9.12
C THR A 405 -12.59 6.20 -7.96
N LEU A 406 -13.06 4.95 -7.89
CA LEU A 406 -12.56 4.00 -6.89
C LEU A 406 -11.09 3.64 -7.12
N LEU A 407 -10.55 3.77 -8.33
CA LEU A 407 -9.14 3.43 -8.63
C LEU A 407 -8.24 4.66 -8.70
N HIS A 408 -8.81 5.80 -9.08
CA HIS A 408 -8.15 7.10 -9.09
C HIS A 408 -8.88 8.04 -8.13
N PRO A 409 -8.66 7.89 -6.82
CA PRO A 409 -9.36 8.69 -5.82
C PRO A 409 -8.95 10.17 -5.82
N GLY A 410 -7.86 10.54 -6.52
CA GLY A 410 -7.45 11.93 -6.71
C GLY A 410 -7.41 12.73 -5.41
N GLU A 411 -8.06 13.89 -5.40
CA GLU A 411 -8.16 14.80 -4.24
C GLU A 411 -8.86 14.18 -3.03
N LYS A 412 -9.72 13.16 -3.20
CA LYS A 412 -10.36 12.49 -2.07
C LYS A 412 -9.31 11.87 -1.14
N LEU A 413 -8.31 11.20 -1.70
CA LEU A 413 -7.23 10.59 -0.93
C LEU A 413 -6.29 11.63 -0.31
N VAL A 414 -6.05 12.74 -1.02
CA VAL A 414 -5.28 13.88 -0.51
C VAL A 414 -5.94 14.44 0.75
N ASN A 415 -7.23 14.76 0.66
CA ASN A 415 -7.95 15.40 1.76
C ASN A 415 -7.98 14.52 3.02
N VAL A 416 -8.21 13.21 2.86
CA VAL A 416 -8.22 12.28 4.00
C VAL A 416 -6.82 12.14 4.62
N LEU A 417 -5.76 12.14 3.80
CA LEU A 417 -4.38 12.14 4.30
C LEU A 417 -4.00 13.44 5.01
N LEU A 418 -4.33 14.60 4.44
CA LEU A 418 -4.07 15.90 5.07
C LEU A 418 -4.83 16.07 6.39
N HIS A 419 -6.05 15.54 6.46
CA HIS A 419 -6.79 15.45 7.71
C HIS A 419 -6.07 14.59 8.76
N ALA A 420 -5.53 13.43 8.37
CA ALA A 420 -4.71 12.62 9.27
C ALA A 420 -3.42 13.35 9.71
N ARG A 421 -2.74 14.07 8.81
CA ARG A 421 -1.58 14.92 9.14
C ARG A 421 -1.93 16.02 10.15
N ALA A 422 -3.13 16.60 10.05
CA ALA A 422 -3.62 17.61 10.97
C ALA A 422 -3.95 17.02 12.36
N LEU A 423 -4.50 15.80 12.42
CA LEU A 423 -4.77 15.05 13.65
C LEU A 423 -3.48 14.62 14.37
N PHE A 424 -2.48 14.21 13.61
CA PHE A 424 -1.27 13.54 14.09
C PHE A 424 0.01 14.28 13.63
N PRO A 425 0.23 15.52 14.10
CA PRO A 425 1.34 16.36 13.65
C PRO A 425 2.72 15.83 14.06
N HIS A 426 2.82 14.97 15.08
CA HIS A 426 4.09 14.42 15.55
C HIS A 426 4.46 13.11 14.85
N SER A 427 3.57 12.56 14.04
CA SER A 427 3.75 11.25 13.44
C SER A 427 4.65 11.31 12.21
N ASN A 428 5.76 10.58 12.27
CA ASN A 428 6.58 10.28 11.11
C ASN A 428 5.87 9.31 10.16
N LEU A 429 4.92 8.51 10.66
CA LEU A 429 4.15 7.58 9.82
C LEU A 429 3.30 8.35 8.80
N TRP A 430 2.57 9.38 9.24
CA TRP A 430 1.74 10.18 8.32
C TRP A 430 2.60 11.09 7.44
N LEU A 431 3.69 11.66 7.98
CA LEU A 431 4.67 12.42 7.21
C LEU A 431 5.25 11.58 6.05
N LEU A 432 5.59 10.32 6.34
CA LEU A 432 6.04 9.36 5.34
C LEU A 432 4.98 9.12 4.26
N GLN A 433 3.70 8.96 4.62
CA GLN A 433 2.66 8.74 3.60
C GLN A 433 2.48 9.96 2.69
N GLU A 434 2.50 11.18 3.23
CA GLU A 434 2.44 12.41 2.44
C GLU A 434 3.64 12.51 1.49
N SER A 435 4.84 12.18 1.98
CA SER A 435 6.05 12.17 1.18
C SER A 435 6.00 11.10 0.07
N ARG A 436 5.42 9.93 0.32
CA ARG A 436 5.19 8.90 -0.71
C ARG A 436 4.21 9.37 -1.79
N MET A 437 3.15 10.08 -1.40
CA MET A 437 2.18 10.65 -2.34
C MET A 437 2.78 11.78 -3.18
N LEU A 438 3.66 12.61 -2.59
CA LEU A 438 4.47 13.56 -3.35
C LEU A 438 5.35 12.84 -4.37
N ALA A 439 6.04 11.77 -3.94
CA ALA A 439 6.92 11.02 -4.80
C ALA A 439 6.20 10.24 -5.93
N SER A 440 4.99 9.71 -5.68
CA SER A 440 4.17 9.05 -6.71
C SER A 440 3.70 10.03 -7.79
N ARG A 441 3.64 11.33 -7.45
CA ARG A 441 3.31 12.44 -8.37
C ARG A 441 4.54 13.11 -9.00
N GLY A 442 5.73 12.51 -8.86
CA GLY A 442 6.98 13.04 -9.42
C GLY A 442 7.55 14.26 -8.70
N ARG A 443 6.98 14.68 -7.54
CA ARG A 443 7.48 15.78 -6.71
C ARG A 443 8.55 15.27 -5.74
N LEU A 444 9.63 14.71 -6.27
CA LEU A 444 10.66 13.99 -5.50
C LEU A 444 11.42 14.91 -4.53
N ASP A 445 11.81 16.11 -4.96
CA ASP A 445 12.50 17.08 -4.10
C ASP A 445 11.68 17.44 -2.86
N GLU A 446 10.41 17.77 -3.06
CA GLU A 446 9.50 18.13 -1.96
C GLU A 446 9.26 16.95 -1.01
N ALA A 447 9.22 15.72 -1.55
CA ALA A 447 9.13 14.52 -0.73
C ALA A 447 10.36 14.37 0.17
N VAL A 448 11.57 14.57 -0.35
CA VAL A 448 12.81 14.49 0.45
C VAL A 448 12.90 15.64 1.45
N GLU A 449 12.59 16.88 1.03
CA GLU A 449 12.57 18.05 1.92
C GLU A 449 11.62 17.81 3.10
N MET A 450 10.44 17.24 2.84
CA MET A 450 9.49 16.87 3.89
C MET A 450 10.06 15.81 4.83
N MET A 451 10.60 14.73 4.28
CA MET A 451 11.23 13.66 5.07
C MET A 451 12.43 14.15 5.89
N ASP A 452 13.07 15.25 5.51
CA ASP A 452 14.19 15.84 6.24
C ASP A 452 13.75 16.68 7.45
N THR A 453 12.46 16.99 7.57
CA THR A 453 11.88 17.64 8.76
C THR A 453 11.52 16.66 9.88
N SER A 454 11.66 15.35 9.66
CA SER A 454 11.32 14.34 10.65
C SER A 454 12.23 14.42 11.88
N GLU A 455 11.63 14.39 13.06
CA GLU A 455 12.34 14.21 14.34
C GLU A 455 12.31 12.73 14.76
N PRO A 456 13.24 12.24 15.60
CA PRO A 456 13.25 10.83 16.02
C PRO A 456 11.92 10.40 16.67
N SER A 457 11.33 9.33 16.14
CA SER A 457 10.06 8.77 16.62
C SER A 457 10.28 7.88 17.86
N GLN A 458 9.26 7.77 18.73
CA GLN A 458 9.29 6.71 19.76
C GLN A 458 9.21 5.32 19.11
N MET A 459 8.63 5.23 17.92
CA MET A 459 8.52 4.02 17.12
C MET A 459 9.65 3.97 16.09
N ARG A 460 10.83 3.44 16.49
CA ARG A 460 12.02 3.35 15.63
C ARG A 460 11.80 2.63 14.30
N GLN A 461 10.80 1.75 14.24
CA GLN A 461 10.43 1.06 13.02
C GLN A 461 9.83 2.01 11.97
N VAL A 462 9.12 3.05 12.41
CA VAL A 462 8.64 4.14 11.52
C VAL A 462 9.83 4.93 10.97
N ASP A 463 10.81 5.26 11.81
CA ASP A 463 12.04 5.94 11.36
C ASP A 463 12.82 5.10 10.35
N ALA A 464 12.88 3.78 10.55
CA ALA A 464 13.50 2.85 9.61
C ALA A 464 12.76 2.82 8.25
N MET A 465 11.42 2.81 8.26
CA MET A 465 10.63 2.89 7.02
C MET A 465 10.84 4.22 6.30
N LEU A 466 10.77 5.33 7.04
CA LEU A 466 10.97 6.68 6.50
C LEU A 466 12.36 6.82 5.88
N GLY A 467 13.41 6.42 6.59
CA GLY A 467 14.78 6.46 6.09
C GLY A 467 14.99 5.58 4.85
N TYR A 468 14.32 4.42 4.78
CA TYR A 468 14.37 3.55 3.60
C TYR A 468 13.71 4.18 2.37
N ASP A 469 12.49 4.69 2.51
CA ASP A 469 11.78 5.36 1.41
C ASP A 469 12.54 6.61 0.95
N ARG A 470 13.07 7.42 1.88
CA ARG A 470 13.92 8.58 1.54
C ARG A 470 15.14 8.15 0.72
N SER A 471 15.84 7.10 1.15
CA SER A 471 17.00 6.57 0.43
C SER A 471 16.64 6.11 -0.98
N MET A 472 15.48 5.47 -1.16
CA MET A 472 14.99 5.07 -2.47
C MET A 472 14.60 6.27 -3.35
N ILE A 473 13.97 7.30 -2.79
CA ILE A 473 13.65 8.53 -3.52
C ILE A 473 14.94 9.23 -3.96
N LEU A 474 15.96 9.31 -3.11
CA LEU A 474 17.28 9.83 -3.47
C LEU A 474 17.94 9.02 -4.59
N VAL A 475 17.75 7.69 -4.63
CA VAL A 475 18.16 6.85 -5.77
C VAL A 475 17.44 7.26 -7.05
N PHE A 476 16.13 7.54 -6.99
CA PHE A 476 15.35 7.98 -8.15
C PHE A 476 15.77 9.36 -8.65
N MET A 477 16.31 10.19 -7.75
CA MET A 477 16.89 11.49 -8.07
C MET A 477 18.38 11.42 -8.47
N HIS A 478 18.98 10.22 -8.47
CA HIS A 478 20.42 10.03 -8.69
C HIS A 478 21.33 10.77 -7.68
N HIS A 479 20.80 11.05 -6.48
CA HIS A 479 21.56 11.58 -5.34
C HIS A 479 22.28 10.43 -4.61
N PHE A 480 23.24 9.83 -5.29
CA PHE A 480 23.84 8.57 -4.88
C PHE A 480 24.74 8.66 -3.64
N ASP A 481 25.45 9.78 -3.41
CA ASP A 481 26.35 9.90 -2.25
C ASP A 481 25.56 9.89 -0.94
N ARG A 482 24.46 10.65 -0.90
CA ARG A 482 23.54 10.74 0.23
C ARG A 482 22.74 9.45 0.40
N ALA A 483 22.15 8.92 -0.67
CA ALA A 483 21.42 7.65 -0.61
C ALA A 483 22.28 6.53 -0.01
N ALA A 484 23.55 6.43 -0.42
CA ALA A 484 24.47 5.43 0.08
C ALA A 484 24.73 5.54 1.59
N LYS A 485 24.84 6.76 2.12
CA LYS A 485 25.01 7.02 3.55
C LYS A 485 23.75 6.70 4.34
N ASP A 486 22.59 7.08 3.82
CA ASP A 486 21.30 6.82 4.48
C ASP A 486 21.02 5.31 4.57
N PHE A 487 21.28 4.54 3.52
CA PHE A 487 21.19 3.07 3.59
C PHE A 487 22.10 2.47 4.67
N LEU A 488 23.35 2.92 4.78
CA LEU A 488 24.25 2.44 5.84
C LEU A 488 23.79 2.87 7.24
N ASN A 489 23.12 4.01 7.36
CA ASN A 489 22.56 4.46 8.62
C ASN A 489 21.38 3.58 9.08
N LEU A 490 20.58 3.04 8.15
CA LEU A 490 19.51 2.09 8.47
C LEU A 490 20.02 0.84 9.21
N CYS A 491 21.24 0.39 8.93
CA CYS A 491 21.87 -0.72 9.67
C CYS A 491 22.06 -0.44 11.17
N LYS A 492 22.04 0.83 11.59
CA LYS A 492 22.11 1.25 13.00
C LYS A 492 20.73 1.39 13.66
N ILE A 493 19.69 1.60 12.87
CA ILE A 493 18.33 1.86 13.35
C ILE A 493 17.58 0.56 13.57
N ASN A 494 17.71 -0.38 12.62
CA ASN A 494 17.03 -1.65 12.67
C ASN A 494 18.00 -2.81 12.42
N THR A 495 17.52 -4.04 12.62
CA THR A 495 18.34 -5.24 12.48
C THR A 495 18.05 -6.05 11.22
N TYR A 496 17.14 -5.61 10.34
CA TYR A 496 16.69 -6.37 9.18
C TYR A 496 17.35 -5.88 7.88
N SER A 497 17.44 -6.73 6.86
CA SER A 497 17.91 -6.35 5.51
C SER A 497 19.30 -5.69 5.43
N HIS A 498 20.21 -5.94 6.38
CA HIS A 498 21.56 -5.34 6.37
C HIS A 498 22.35 -5.66 5.10
N ALA A 499 22.22 -6.88 4.56
CA ALA A 499 22.83 -7.25 3.29
C ALA A 499 22.31 -6.38 2.13
N LEU A 500 20.99 -6.15 2.08
CA LEU A 500 20.36 -5.32 1.07
C LEU A 500 20.73 -3.84 1.20
N TYR A 501 20.72 -3.27 2.40
CA TYR A 501 21.12 -1.88 2.62
C TYR A 501 22.58 -1.65 2.24
N THR A 502 23.46 -2.58 2.62
CA THR A 502 24.88 -2.52 2.26
C THR A 502 25.07 -2.63 0.76
N TRP A 503 24.31 -3.51 0.09
CA TRP A 503 24.36 -3.65 -1.37
C TRP A 503 23.83 -2.42 -2.11
N LEU A 504 22.70 -1.85 -1.69
CA LEU A 504 22.15 -0.60 -2.24
C LEU A 504 23.13 0.56 -2.08
N SER A 505 23.79 0.66 -0.91
CA SER A 505 24.85 1.63 -0.67
C SER A 505 26.03 1.44 -1.64
N ALA A 506 26.48 0.20 -1.81
CA ALA A 506 27.57 -0.13 -2.74
C ALA A 506 27.21 0.20 -4.20
N ALA A 507 25.98 -0.12 -4.60
CA ALA A 507 25.45 0.17 -5.93
C ALA A 507 25.33 1.68 -6.19
N CYS A 508 24.93 2.46 -5.19
CA CYS A 508 24.93 3.93 -5.27
C CYS A 508 26.35 4.47 -5.45
N TYR A 509 27.32 4.04 -4.64
CA TYR A 509 28.71 4.47 -4.81
C TYR A 509 29.31 4.04 -6.15
N LEU A 510 28.93 2.87 -6.68
CA LEU A 510 29.33 2.44 -8.02
C LEU A 510 28.81 3.42 -9.08
N GLU A 511 27.54 3.81 -9.02
CA GLU A 511 26.97 4.75 -9.98
C GLU A 511 27.52 6.17 -9.80
N ALA A 512 27.77 6.63 -8.58
CA ALA A 512 28.49 7.88 -8.33
C ALA A 512 29.88 7.87 -8.99
N TYR A 513 30.61 6.76 -8.87
CA TYR A 513 31.89 6.56 -9.55
C TYR A 513 31.74 6.58 -11.09
N ARG A 514 30.72 5.91 -11.65
CA ARG A 514 30.45 5.89 -13.10
C ARG A 514 30.05 7.26 -13.64
N MET A 515 29.24 8.03 -12.90
CA MET A 515 28.93 9.43 -13.21
C MET A 515 30.20 10.27 -13.27
N CYS A 516 31.13 10.08 -12.33
CA CYS A 516 32.44 10.74 -12.36
C CYS A 516 33.31 10.34 -13.55
N CYS A 517 33.28 9.05 -13.94
CA CYS A 517 34.00 8.58 -15.13
C CYS A 517 33.46 9.16 -16.43
N ALA A 518 32.13 9.21 -16.55
CA ALA A 518 31.45 9.68 -17.74
C ALA A 518 31.25 11.20 -17.80
N ASN A 519 31.65 11.92 -16.75
CA ASN A 519 31.35 13.34 -16.57
C ASN A 519 29.84 13.66 -16.71
N LEU A 520 29.00 12.75 -16.21
CA LEU A 520 27.54 12.85 -16.20
C LEU A 520 27.04 13.26 -14.81
N ILE A 521 27.45 14.44 -14.35
CA ILE A 521 27.07 14.97 -13.03
C ILE A 521 26.11 16.16 -13.25
N PRO A 522 24.80 15.99 -12.97
CA PRO A 522 23.85 17.10 -12.95
C PRO A 522 24.27 18.22 -11.99
N LYS A 523 23.83 19.45 -12.25
CA LYS A 523 24.22 20.63 -11.48
C LYS A 523 23.81 20.57 -10.01
N ASP A 524 22.66 19.97 -9.76
CA ASP A 524 22.01 19.74 -8.46
C ASP A 524 22.42 18.42 -7.80
N SER A 525 23.25 17.60 -8.46
CA SER A 525 23.70 16.32 -7.93
C SER A 525 24.56 16.47 -6.67
N ASP A 526 24.47 15.49 -5.78
CA ASP A 526 25.31 15.38 -4.59
C ASP A 526 26.64 14.63 -4.87
N VAL A 527 26.80 14.11 -6.08
CA VAL A 527 28.00 13.38 -6.52
C VAL A 527 29.13 14.39 -6.77
N ASN A 528 30.22 14.22 -6.03
CA ASN A 528 31.39 15.09 -6.14
C ASN A 528 32.49 14.43 -6.98
N ILE A 529 32.84 15.06 -8.11
CA ILE A 529 33.90 14.58 -9.02
C ILE A 529 35.24 14.32 -8.30
N ASN A 530 35.56 15.10 -7.26
CA ASN A 530 36.80 14.97 -6.49
C ASN A 530 36.83 13.72 -5.60
N LYS A 531 35.67 13.08 -5.36
CA LYS A 531 35.54 11.85 -4.59
C LYS A 531 35.53 10.60 -5.46
N LYS A 532 35.82 10.70 -6.76
CA LYS A 532 35.82 9.56 -7.70
C LYS A 532 36.52 8.31 -7.15
N ASP A 533 37.74 8.45 -6.66
CA ASP A 533 38.52 7.32 -6.12
C ASP A 533 37.98 6.81 -4.78
N GLU A 534 37.37 7.69 -3.98
CA GLU A 534 36.69 7.32 -2.74
C GLU A 534 35.45 6.49 -3.04
N TYR A 535 34.60 6.95 -3.97
CA TYR A 535 33.42 6.21 -4.42
C TYR A 535 33.78 4.83 -4.95
N ALA A 536 34.85 4.71 -5.75
CA ALA A 536 35.36 3.42 -6.20
C ALA A 536 35.73 2.49 -5.03
N LYS A 537 36.49 2.99 -4.04
CA LYS A 537 36.89 2.22 -2.86
C LYS A 537 35.70 1.79 -2.01
N LEU A 538 34.73 2.69 -1.80
CA LEU A 538 33.53 2.42 -1.01
C LEU A 538 32.62 1.41 -1.71
N ALA A 539 32.42 1.54 -3.03
CA ALA A 539 31.66 0.58 -3.82
C ALA A 539 32.27 -0.83 -3.71
N GLU A 540 33.58 -0.98 -3.92
CA GLU A 540 34.26 -2.27 -3.82
C GLU A 540 34.13 -2.88 -2.42
N LYS A 541 34.42 -2.08 -1.38
CA LYS A 541 34.30 -2.48 0.02
C LYS A 541 32.90 -3.03 0.32
N TYR A 542 31.86 -2.26 0.00
CA TYR A 542 30.50 -2.61 0.38
C TYR A 542 29.89 -3.72 -0.48
N ILE A 543 30.32 -3.91 -1.73
CA ILE A 543 29.95 -5.10 -2.52
C ILE A 543 30.44 -6.37 -1.81
N HIS A 544 31.70 -6.40 -1.35
CA HIS A 544 32.24 -7.54 -0.60
C HIS A 544 31.56 -7.72 0.77
N GLU A 545 31.29 -6.63 1.50
CA GLU A 545 30.62 -6.69 2.80
C GLU A 545 29.18 -7.20 2.69
N ALA A 546 28.41 -6.71 1.70
CA ALA A 546 27.04 -7.16 1.47
C ALA A 546 26.95 -8.68 1.25
N ASN A 547 27.86 -9.25 0.44
CA ASN A 547 27.90 -10.70 0.22
C ASN A 547 28.24 -11.49 1.51
N LYS A 548 29.09 -10.95 2.39
CA LYS A 548 29.38 -11.57 3.70
C LYS A 548 28.18 -11.53 4.66
N LEU A 549 27.17 -10.72 4.40
CA LEU A 549 25.96 -10.60 5.21
C LEU A 549 24.83 -11.53 4.73
N VAL A 550 24.89 -12.00 3.48
CA VAL A 550 23.86 -12.87 2.90
C VAL A 550 23.63 -14.11 3.77
N GLY A 551 22.36 -14.39 4.06
CA GLY A 551 21.91 -15.58 4.77
C GLY A 551 22.24 -15.60 6.28
N LYS A 552 22.87 -14.55 6.82
CA LYS A 552 23.06 -14.40 8.28
C LYS A 552 21.74 -14.21 9.01
N LYS A 553 20.79 -13.54 8.37
CA LYS A 553 19.40 -13.46 8.82
C LYS A 553 18.52 -14.16 7.80
N LYS A 554 17.90 -15.25 8.24
CA LYS A 554 16.92 -15.97 7.43
C LYS A 554 15.55 -15.36 7.68
N PHE A 555 14.70 -15.43 6.66
CA PHE A 555 13.29 -15.12 6.75
C PHE A 555 12.52 -16.39 6.40
N LEU A 556 11.65 -16.86 7.31
CA LEU A 556 10.96 -18.15 7.15
C LEU A 556 11.93 -19.31 6.85
N SER A 557 13.05 -19.37 7.58
CA SER A 557 14.14 -20.33 7.37
C SER A 557 14.78 -20.33 5.96
N LYS A 558 14.47 -19.36 5.10
CA LYS A 558 15.03 -19.19 3.76
C LYS A 558 15.87 -17.91 3.68
N ILE A 559 16.82 -17.87 2.75
CA ILE A 559 17.54 -16.65 2.41
C ILE A 559 16.52 -15.69 1.75
N PRO A 560 16.38 -14.44 2.21
CA PRO A 560 15.46 -13.48 1.60
C PRO A 560 15.69 -13.34 0.08
N PRO A 561 14.63 -13.11 -0.73
CA PRO A 561 14.74 -13.04 -2.19
C PRO A 561 15.80 -12.06 -2.71
N PHE A 562 15.89 -10.86 -2.12
CA PHE A 562 16.92 -9.88 -2.51
C PHE A 562 18.33 -10.30 -2.12
N GLU A 563 18.51 -11.06 -1.04
CA GLU A 563 19.83 -11.57 -0.66
C GLU A 563 20.32 -12.69 -1.58
N LYS A 564 19.39 -13.50 -2.12
CA LYS A 564 19.72 -14.44 -3.19
C LYS A 564 20.18 -13.72 -4.47
N PHE A 565 19.45 -12.68 -4.87
CA PHE A 565 19.85 -11.80 -5.98
C PHE A 565 21.27 -11.24 -5.76
N ILE A 566 21.57 -10.76 -4.54
CA ILE A 566 22.91 -10.24 -4.17
C ILE A 566 24.00 -11.31 -4.33
N ALA A 567 23.79 -12.51 -3.76
CA ALA A 567 24.78 -13.59 -3.86
C ALA A 567 25.04 -14.00 -5.32
N ARG A 568 23.99 -14.03 -6.13
CA ARG A 568 24.06 -14.37 -7.56
C ARG A 568 24.85 -13.32 -8.35
N LYS A 569 24.51 -12.04 -8.20
CA LYS A 569 25.24 -10.93 -8.85
C LYS A 569 26.69 -10.87 -8.40
N TYR A 570 26.96 -11.05 -7.10
CA TYR A 570 28.33 -11.11 -6.59
C TYR A 570 29.15 -12.24 -7.25
N LYS A 571 28.56 -13.44 -7.38
CA LYS A 571 29.22 -14.58 -8.03
C LYS A 571 29.50 -14.31 -9.51
N GLU A 572 28.58 -13.67 -10.23
CA GLU A 572 28.78 -13.26 -11.62
C GLU A 572 29.96 -12.28 -11.75
N ILE A 573 29.97 -11.19 -10.96
CA ILE A 573 31.05 -10.19 -10.97
C ILE A 573 32.39 -10.85 -10.62
N GLN A 574 32.40 -11.75 -9.62
CA GLN A 574 33.59 -12.49 -9.24
C GLN A 574 34.12 -13.38 -10.38
N SER A 575 33.23 -14.01 -11.15
CA SER A 575 33.64 -14.81 -12.32
C SER A 575 34.31 -13.95 -13.37
N VAL A 576 33.70 -12.80 -13.72
CA VAL A 576 34.27 -11.86 -14.70
C VAL A 576 35.61 -11.31 -14.21
N HIS A 577 35.73 -10.97 -12.93
CA HIS A 577 36.99 -10.48 -12.35
C HIS A 577 38.10 -11.55 -12.36
N ASN A 578 37.77 -12.82 -12.14
CA ASN A 578 38.75 -13.92 -12.23
C ASN A 578 39.35 -14.06 -13.63
N GLU A 579 38.58 -13.73 -14.67
CA GLU A 579 39.02 -13.69 -16.07
C GLU A 579 39.79 -12.41 -16.42
N ASN A 580 39.60 -11.34 -15.62
CA ASN A 580 40.12 -9.99 -15.87
C ASN A 580 40.89 -9.42 -14.65
N LYS A 581 41.85 -10.18 -14.11
CA LYS A 581 42.56 -9.86 -12.85
C LYS A 581 43.30 -8.52 -12.82
N SER A 582 43.53 -7.89 -13.98
CA SER A 582 44.15 -6.56 -14.08
C SER A 582 43.17 -5.42 -13.81
N LEU A 583 41.87 -5.67 -13.87
CA LEU A 583 40.82 -4.68 -13.60
C LEU A 583 40.48 -4.68 -12.10
N ARG A 584 39.97 -3.55 -11.58
CA ARG A 584 39.37 -3.54 -10.23
C ARG A 584 38.08 -4.33 -10.22
N PHE A 585 37.67 -4.82 -9.06
CA PHE A 585 36.46 -5.64 -8.94
C PHE A 585 35.21 -4.89 -9.44
N ILE A 586 35.11 -3.59 -9.13
CA ILE A 586 34.00 -2.73 -9.55
C ILE A 586 33.96 -2.46 -11.06
N ASP A 587 35.10 -2.52 -11.75
CA ASP A 587 35.18 -2.32 -13.20
C ASP A 587 34.74 -3.59 -13.97
N CYS A 588 34.55 -4.71 -13.25
CA CYS A 588 33.98 -5.96 -13.77
C CYS A 588 32.45 -6.05 -13.58
N VAL A 589 31.81 -5.01 -13.04
CA VAL A 589 30.35 -4.97 -12.92
C VAL A 589 29.72 -4.64 -14.28
N GLY A 590 28.74 -5.46 -14.70
CA GLY A 590 27.97 -5.24 -15.92
C GLY A 590 26.97 -4.09 -15.81
N THR A 591 25.69 -4.35 -16.10
CA THR A 591 24.60 -3.38 -16.03
C THR A 591 24.45 -2.77 -14.62
N SER A 592 23.82 -1.60 -14.54
CA SER A 592 23.66 -0.84 -13.31
C SER A 592 22.87 -1.59 -12.23
N LEU A 593 23.53 -1.93 -11.12
CA LEU A 593 22.94 -2.66 -9.99
C LEU A 593 21.80 -1.91 -9.31
N VAL A 594 21.93 -0.58 -9.19
CA VAL A 594 20.91 0.24 -8.51
C VAL A 594 19.68 0.44 -9.38
N HIS A 595 19.85 0.56 -10.70
CA HIS A 595 18.74 0.70 -11.65
C HIS A 595 17.97 -0.61 -11.87
N GLU A 596 18.63 -1.77 -11.74
CA GLU A 596 17.93 -3.06 -11.62
C GLU A 596 17.03 -3.08 -10.38
N LEU A 597 17.54 -2.64 -9.22
CA LEU A 597 16.75 -2.60 -7.99
C LEU A 597 15.64 -1.55 -8.02
N ALA A 598 15.89 -0.39 -8.64
CA ALA A 598 14.90 0.68 -8.79
C ALA A 598 13.62 0.19 -9.47
N TYR A 599 13.71 -0.72 -10.44
CA TYR A 599 12.54 -1.33 -11.09
C TYR A 599 11.59 -2.00 -10.06
N PHE A 600 12.13 -2.76 -9.11
CA PHE A 600 11.35 -3.49 -8.10
C PHE A 600 10.74 -2.62 -7.00
N TYR A 601 11.13 -1.35 -6.95
CA TYR A 601 10.60 -0.31 -6.06
C TYR A 601 9.87 0.80 -6.83
N ASN A 602 9.43 0.50 -8.06
CA ASN A 602 8.65 1.42 -8.89
C ASN A 602 9.36 2.72 -9.29
N GLY A 603 10.70 2.72 -9.31
CA GLY A 603 11.52 3.91 -9.50
C GLY A 603 11.28 4.63 -10.82
N TYR A 604 11.25 3.91 -11.94
CA TYR A 604 11.02 4.50 -13.27
C TYR A 604 9.66 5.17 -13.42
N ASN A 605 8.66 4.76 -12.62
CA ASN A 605 7.35 5.41 -12.62
C ASN A 605 7.34 6.73 -11.84
N ARG A 606 8.30 6.91 -10.92
CA ARG A 606 8.42 8.07 -10.02
C ARG A 606 9.46 9.10 -10.49
N MET A 607 10.45 8.68 -11.27
CA MET A 607 11.47 9.56 -11.84
C MET A 607 10.85 10.68 -12.68
N SER A 608 11.37 11.91 -12.54
CA SER A 608 11.07 13.01 -13.46
C SER A 608 11.63 12.72 -14.86
N GLN A 609 11.28 13.57 -15.83
CA GLN A 609 11.84 13.48 -17.18
C GLN A 609 13.38 13.57 -17.15
N GLU A 610 13.96 14.50 -16.39
CA GLU A 610 15.42 14.65 -16.32
C GLU A 610 16.10 13.40 -15.75
N HIS A 611 15.52 12.81 -14.70
CA HIS A 611 16.06 11.60 -14.07
C HIS A 611 15.90 10.36 -14.96
N LEU A 612 14.81 10.25 -15.74
CA LEU A 612 14.65 9.19 -16.73
C LEU A 612 15.68 9.29 -17.87
N GLU A 613 15.95 10.49 -18.36
CA GLU A 613 16.98 10.74 -19.36
C GLU A 613 18.39 10.41 -18.84
N LEU A 614 18.67 10.74 -17.57
CA LEU A 614 19.93 10.38 -16.92
C LEU A 614 20.05 8.86 -16.73
N ALA A 615 19.00 8.20 -16.27
CA ALA A 615 18.96 6.74 -16.15
C ALA A 615 19.23 6.04 -17.49
N LEU A 616 18.61 6.52 -18.58
CA LEU A 616 18.84 5.99 -19.94
C LEU A 616 20.32 6.05 -20.35
N LYS A 617 20.99 7.17 -20.05
CA LYS A 617 22.43 7.38 -20.33
C LYS A 617 23.32 6.52 -19.44
N LEU A 618 23.06 6.47 -18.13
CA LEU A 618 23.85 5.69 -17.18
C LEU A 618 23.76 4.19 -17.46
N LEU A 619 22.59 3.68 -17.85
CA LEU A 619 22.43 2.30 -18.31
C LEU A 619 23.36 2.00 -19.50
N GLY A 620 23.55 2.96 -20.40
CA GLY A 620 24.45 2.85 -21.55
C GLY A 620 25.95 2.73 -21.21
N TYR A 621 26.36 2.98 -19.96
CA TYR A 621 27.78 2.89 -19.53
C TYR A 621 28.40 1.52 -19.83
N SER A 622 27.62 0.45 -19.67
CA SER A 622 28.10 -0.93 -19.80
C SER A 622 28.06 -1.48 -21.23
N ALA A 623 27.54 -0.72 -22.19
CA ALA A 623 27.43 -1.14 -23.58
C ALA A 623 28.82 -1.23 -24.24
N THR A 624 29.13 -2.33 -24.94
CA THR A 624 30.39 -2.49 -25.67
C THR A 624 30.37 -1.82 -27.05
N ASN A 625 31.56 -1.53 -27.58
CA ASN A 625 31.75 -1.15 -28.98
C ASN A 625 31.63 -2.40 -29.86
N ASP A 626 30.42 -2.94 -30.06
CA ASP A 626 30.25 -3.92 -31.14
C ASP A 626 30.45 -3.17 -32.46
N GLY A 627 31.38 -3.62 -33.31
CA GLY A 627 31.69 -3.05 -34.63
C GLY A 627 30.55 -3.11 -35.66
N SER A 628 29.33 -3.34 -35.19
CA SER A 628 28.08 -3.24 -35.91
C SER A 628 27.07 -2.54 -34.99
N ASP A 629 27.04 -1.20 -35.01
CA ASP A 629 25.90 -0.39 -34.57
C ASP A 629 24.67 -0.62 -35.48
N THR A 630 24.44 -1.86 -35.93
CA THR A 630 23.24 -2.27 -36.68
C THR A 630 21.97 -2.10 -35.85
N THR A 631 22.11 -2.04 -34.52
CA THR A 631 21.02 -1.78 -33.57
C THR A 631 20.48 -0.36 -33.73
N GLU A 632 21.35 0.65 -33.70
CA GLU A 632 21.00 2.06 -33.83
C GLU A 632 20.67 2.43 -35.29
N SER A 633 21.42 1.89 -36.26
CA SER A 633 21.16 2.15 -37.69
C SER A 633 19.82 1.56 -38.15
N ASN A 634 19.46 0.35 -37.71
CA ASN A 634 18.19 -0.28 -38.10
C ASN A 634 16.99 0.46 -37.49
N LEU A 635 17.09 0.91 -36.23
CA LEU A 635 16.05 1.72 -35.58
C LEU A 635 15.84 3.06 -36.31
N SER A 636 16.93 3.71 -36.74
CA SER A 636 16.84 4.96 -37.50
C SER A 636 16.23 4.78 -38.90
N SER A 637 16.36 3.59 -39.50
CA SER A 637 15.81 3.27 -40.83
C SER A 637 14.32 2.89 -40.81
N SER A 638 13.83 2.25 -39.74
CA SER A 638 12.42 1.85 -39.57
C SER A 638 11.48 3.03 -39.26
N LEU A 639 12.02 4.17 -38.82
CA LEU A 639 11.27 5.39 -38.45
C LEU A 639 11.03 6.37 -39.62
N SER A 640 11.21 5.92 -40.87
CA SER A 640 11.06 6.75 -42.07
C SER A 640 9.61 6.97 -42.50
N THR A 641 8.77 7.47 -41.59
CA THR A 641 7.47 8.08 -41.93
C THR A 641 7.29 9.38 -41.14
N SER A 642 7.44 10.49 -41.87
CA SER A 642 7.06 11.89 -41.58
C SER A 642 6.78 12.29 -40.12
N GLU A 643 7.77 12.91 -39.45
CA GLU A 643 7.76 14.34 -39.09
C GLU A 643 9.01 14.72 -38.25
N HIS A 644 9.63 15.85 -38.62
CA HIS A 644 10.68 16.59 -37.93
C HIS A 644 12.14 16.09 -37.92
N THR A 645 12.82 16.50 -38.99
CA THR A 645 14.27 16.69 -39.22
C THR A 645 14.95 17.74 -38.30
N SER A 646 14.85 17.60 -36.98
CA SER A 646 15.79 18.26 -36.03
C SER A 646 16.20 17.43 -34.81
N LEU A 647 15.73 16.18 -34.70
CA LEU A 647 16.03 15.29 -33.58
C LEU A 647 17.11 14.22 -33.88
N SER A 648 17.48 14.02 -35.14
CA SER A 648 18.38 12.94 -35.57
C SER A 648 19.84 13.10 -35.11
N SER A 649 20.26 14.30 -34.68
CA SER A 649 21.58 14.56 -34.11
C SER A 649 21.68 14.33 -32.59
N LYS A 650 20.59 13.87 -31.93
CA LYS A 650 20.55 13.62 -30.48
C LYS A 650 20.48 12.15 -30.05
N LEU A 651 20.52 11.18 -30.98
CA LEU A 651 20.48 9.75 -30.66
C LEU A 651 21.87 9.07 -30.75
N ASN A 652 22.67 9.23 -29.69
CA ASN A 652 23.71 8.30 -29.24
C ASN A 652 23.24 7.70 -27.89
N THR A 653 22.06 7.08 -27.84
CA THR A 653 21.30 6.89 -26.58
C THR A 653 21.33 5.49 -25.98
N LEU A 654 21.67 4.45 -26.73
CA LEU A 654 21.68 3.07 -26.19
C LEU A 654 23.07 2.66 -25.67
N SER A 655 24.12 3.22 -26.25
CA SER A 655 25.49 3.09 -25.77
C SER A 655 26.04 4.45 -25.33
N LEU A 656 26.69 4.49 -24.17
CA LEU A 656 27.36 5.70 -23.71
C LEU A 656 28.83 5.64 -24.15
N LYS A 657 29.23 6.60 -24.98
CA LYS A 657 30.59 6.69 -25.54
C LYS A 657 31.26 7.99 -25.07
N ASN A 658 32.57 7.95 -24.87
CA ASN A 658 33.36 9.13 -24.54
C ASN A 658 33.60 10.03 -25.76
N GLU A 659 34.28 11.17 -25.58
CA GLU A 659 34.60 12.12 -26.66
C GLU A 659 35.39 11.49 -27.84
N ALA A 660 36.12 10.40 -27.59
CA ALA A 660 36.83 9.63 -28.60
C ALA A 660 35.98 8.51 -29.23
N ASN A 661 34.66 8.53 -29.03
CA ASN A 661 33.69 7.54 -29.50
C ASN A 661 33.97 6.11 -28.99
N LYS A 662 34.57 5.97 -27.81
CA LYS A 662 34.83 4.66 -27.17
C LYS A 662 33.88 4.44 -26.01
N SER A 663 33.37 3.21 -25.88
CA SER A 663 32.69 2.71 -24.68
C SER A 663 33.48 2.96 -23.39
N PHE A 664 32.73 3.23 -22.32
CA PHE A 664 33.26 3.29 -20.95
C PHE A 664 33.45 1.92 -20.29
N SER A 665 32.81 0.87 -20.81
CA SER A 665 32.98 -0.49 -20.30
C SER A 665 34.40 -1.00 -20.59
N LEU A 666 35.04 -1.59 -19.57
CA LEU A 666 36.37 -2.21 -19.69
C LEU A 666 36.29 -3.72 -19.94
N ILE A 667 35.08 -4.28 -19.93
CA ILE A 667 34.82 -5.70 -20.17
C ILE A 667 33.89 -5.88 -21.37
N GLN A 668 33.92 -7.07 -21.97
CA GLN A 668 32.91 -7.45 -22.94
C GLN A 668 31.56 -7.67 -22.24
N GLU A 669 30.49 -7.10 -22.81
CA GLU A 669 29.15 -7.20 -22.27
C GLU A 669 28.61 -8.59 -22.57
N SER A 670 28.23 -9.34 -21.51
CA SER A 670 27.60 -10.63 -21.70
C SER A 670 26.19 -10.45 -22.28
N THR A 671 25.71 -11.46 -23.02
CA THR A 671 24.34 -11.45 -23.56
C THR A 671 23.30 -11.16 -22.48
N ASN A 672 23.45 -11.76 -21.29
CA ASN A 672 22.53 -11.56 -20.18
C ASN A 672 22.51 -10.10 -19.69
N GLN A 673 23.69 -9.48 -19.50
CA GLN A 673 23.79 -8.08 -19.08
C GLN A 673 23.22 -7.12 -20.13
N LYS A 674 23.48 -7.39 -21.42
CA LYS A 674 22.91 -6.64 -22.55
C LYS A 674 21.38 -6.67 -22.55
N LEU A 675 20.79 -7.83 -22.31
CA LEU A 675 19.33 -7.98 -22.24
C LEU A 675 18.71 -7.19 -21.08
N ILE A 676 19.31 -7.25 -19.89
CA ILE A 676 18.87 -6.44 -18.73
C ILE A 676 18.94 -4.95 -19.07
N ARG A 677 20.09 -4.49 -19.60
CA ARG A 677 20.29 -3.07 -19.96
C ARG A 677 19.25 -2.60 -20.96
N LEU A 678 19.08 -3.31 -22.07
CA LEU A 678 18.12 -2.95 -23.13
C LEU A 678 16.68 -2.97 -22.62
N SER A 679 16.34 -3.89 -21.72
CA SER A 679 15.00 -3.96 -21.11
C SER A 679 14.71 -2.74 -20.23
N LEU A 680 15.68 -2.31 -19.41
CA LEU A 680 15.56 -1.12 -18.58
C LEU A 680 15.57 0.18 -19.40
N GLN A 681 16.38 0.25 -20.48
CA GLN A 681 16.38 1.38 -21.41
C GLN A 681 15.06 1.49 -22.16
N SER A 682 14.49 0.37 -22.60
CA SER A 682 13.16 0.31 -23.20
C SER A 682 12.09 0.85 -22.25
N LEU A 683 12.09 0.39 -20.99
CA LEU A 683 11.20 0.90 -19.94
C LEU A 683 11.33 2.42 -19.75
N ALA A 684 12.56 2.94 -19.66
CA ALA A 684 12.78 4.39 -19.54
C ALA A 684 12.20 5.15 -20.74
N LEU A 685 12.38 4.64 -21.96
CA LEU A 685 11.80 5.23 -23.18
C LEU A 685 10.26 5.23 -23.15
N ARG A 686 9.63 4.16 -22.64
CA ARG A 686 8.17 4.11 -22.41
C ARG A 686 7.72 5.26 -21.53
N ARG A 687 8.42 5.47 -20.41
CA ARG A 687 8.09 6.52 -19.43
C ARG A 687 8.37 7.93 -19.94
N LEU A 688 9.33 8.09 -20.86
CA LEU A 688 9.58 9.33 -21.60
C LEU A 688 8.57 9.58 -22.74
N GLY A 689 7.56 8.73 -22.91
CA GLY A 689 6.58 8.84 -24.00
C GLY A 689 7.08 8.36 -25.38
N GLN A 690 8.31 7.85 -25.47
CA GLN A 690 8.88 7.26 -26.68
C GLN A 690 8.47 5.79 -26.82
N ILE A 691 7.16 5.53 -26.78
CA ILE A 691 6.56 4.20 -26.65
C ILE A 691 7.01 3.26 -27.77
N GLN A 692 6.87 3.66 -29.03
CA GLN A 692 7.24 2.81 -30.19
C GLN A 692 8.72 2.43 -30.16
N LYS A 693 9.63 3.38 -29.89
CA LYS A 693 11.07 3.11 -29.82
C LYS A 693 11.41 2.12 -28.71
N GLY A 694 10.77 2.25 -27.56
CA GLY A 694 10.93 1.30 -26.46
C GLY A 694 10.47 -0.11 -26.86
N GLN A 695 9.31 -0.22 -27.52
CA GLN A 695 8.81 -1.50 -28.02
C GLN A 695 9.76 -2.13 -29.04
N ASP A 696 10.24 -1.36 -30.01
CA ASP A 696 11.14 -1.84 -31.07
C ASP A 696 12.43 -2.44 -30.48
N ILE A 697 12.92 -1.90 -29.36
CA ILE A 697 14.08 -2.46 -28.65
C ILE A 697 13.77 -3.86 -28.12
N LEU A 698 12.60 -4.05 -27.49
CA LEU A 698 12.21 -5.35 -26.96
C LEU A 698 12.00 -6.36 -28.09
N ASP A 699 11.22 -5.98 -29.11
CA ASP A 699 10.81 -6.87 -30.20
C ASP A 699 12.01 -7.33 -31.05
N ASN A 700 12.99 -6.46 -31.29
CA ASN A 700 14.10 -6.77 -32.18
C ASN A 700 15.33 -7.35 -31.46
N TYR A 701 15.56 -6.99 -30.18
CA TYR A 701 16.83 -7.30 -29.51
C TYR A 701 16.70 -8.11 -28.23
N VAL A 702 15.54 -8.09 -27.56
CA VAL A 702 15.37 -8.78 -26.27
C VAL A 702 14.53 -10.05 -26.44
N ILE A 703 13.29 -9.91 -26.89
CA ILE A 703 12.31 -11.00 -27.01
C ILE A 703 12.82 -12.17 -27.88
N PRO A 704 13.46 -11.95 -29.04
CA PRO A 704 13.95 -13.04 -29.88
C PRO A 704 15.02 -13.90 -29.19
N ILE A 705 15.78 -13.33 -28.26
CA ILE A 705 16.86 -14.03 -27.55
C ILE A 705 16.28 -14.80 -26.35
N ILE A 706 15.46 -14.15 -25.53
CA ILE A 706 14.86 -14.77 -24.35
C ILE A 706 13.94 -15.95 -24.72
N ARG A 707 13.25 -15.90 -25.86
CA ARG A 707 12.42 -17.02 -26.37
C ARG A 707 13.25 -18.22 -26.85
N LYS A 708 14.48 -17.99 -27.33
CA LYS A 708 15.37 -19.06 -27.84
C LYS A 708 16.19 -19.71 -26.74
N SER A 709 16.53 -18.98 -25.68
CA SER A 709 17.44 -19.42 -24.63
C SER A 709 16.78 -19.35 -23.26
N LYS A 710 16.81 -20.46 -22.53
CA LYS A 710 16.31 -20.50 -21.16
C LYS A 710 17.19 -19.62 -20.27
N MET A 711 16.66 -18.48 -19.83
CA MET A 711 17.36 -17.55 -18.93
C MET A 711 17.38 -18.15 -17.51
N ASN A 712 18.44 -18.89 -17.17
CA ASN A 712 18.61 -19.44 -15.82
C ASN A 712 19.38 -18.48 -14.90
N ASP A 713 20.10 -17.50 -15.45
CA ASP A 713 20.99 -16.61 -14.68
C ASP A 713 20.23 -15.41 -14.08
N ASP A 714 19.24 -14.85 -14.76
CA ASP A 714 18.35 -13.79 -14.25
C ASP A 714 16.88 -14.16 -14.50
N PRO A 715 16.29 -15.04 -13.67
CA PRO A 715 14.97 -15.63 -13.94
C PRO A 715 13.82 -14.62 -13.89
N TRP A 716 14.02 -13.48 -13.24
CA TRP A 716 13.06 -12.37 -13.17
C TRP A 716 12.89 -11.61 -14.49
N LEU A 717 13.89 -11.66 -15.38
CA LEU A 717 13.93 -10.83 -16.59
C LEU A 717 12.87 -11.26 -17.60
N TYR A 718 12.71 -12.56 -17.83
CA TYR A 718 11.76 -13.10 -18.81
C TYR A 718 10.31 -12.67 -18.53
N PRO A 719 9.72 -12.95 -17.35
CA PRO A 719 8.35 -12.51 -17.07
C PRO A 719 8.22 -10.99 -17.08
N THR A 720 9.29 -10.27 -16.73
CA THR A 720 9.32 -8.79 -16.76
C THR A 720 9.21 -8.25 -18.17
N VAL A 721 10.02 -8.76 -19.11
CA VAL A 721 10.03 -8.27 -20.50
C VAL A 721 8.68 -8.51 -21.17
N LEU A 722 8.06 -9.68 -20.95
CA LEU A 722 6.75 -9.98 -21.52
C LEU A 722 5.63 -9.12 -20.91
N TYR A 723 5.66 -8.92 -19.60
CA TYR A 723 4.76 -7.99 -18.92
C TYR A 723 4.90 -6.56 -19.46
N GLU A 724 6.13 -6.05 -19.57
CA GLU A 724 6.39 -4.73 -20.15
C GLU A 724 5.93 -4.67 -21.62
N ARG A 725 6.12 -5.72 -22.40
CA ARG A 725 5.65 -5.77 -23.79
C ARG A 725 4.11 -5.69 -23.91
N ALA A 726 3.38 -6.28 -22.96
CA ALA A 726 1.93 -6.10 -22.85
C ALA A 726 1.58 -4.62 -22.58
N LEU A 727 2.32 -3.95 -21.70
CA LEU A 727 2.14 -2.52 -21.42
C LEU A 727 2.42 -1.64 -22.64
N PHE A 728 3.44 -1.95 -23.45
CA PHE A 728 3.68 -1.25 -24.71
C PHE A 728 2.51 -1.40 -25.68
N CYS A 729 2.01 -2.63 -25.88
CA CYS A 729 0.84 -2.88 -26.71
C CYS A 729 -0.37 -2.06 -26.24
N TRP A 730 -0.65 -2.08 -24.93
CA TRP A 730 -1.76 -1.34 -24.36
C TRP A 730 -1.61 0.18 -24.52
N LYS A 731 -0.41 0.72 -24.31
CA LYS A 731 -0.17 2.17 -24.47
C LYS A 731 -0.32 2.64 -25.92
N LEU A 732 -0.02 1.80 -26.91
CA LEU A 732 -0.17 2.14 -28.32
C LEU A 732 -1.59 1.93 -28.84
N ASN A 733 -2.23 0.83 -28.44
CA ASN A 733 -3.44 0.33 -29.08
C ASN A 733 -4.69 0.43 -28.18
N GLY A 734 -4.52 0.66 -26.88
CA GLY A 734 -5.62 0.65 -25.90
C GLY A 734 -6.45 -0.62 -26.00
N VAL A 735 -7.78 -0.46 -25.98
CA VAL A 735 -8.74 -1.58 -26.08
C VAL A 735 -8.55 -2.41 -27.35
N SER A 736 -8.16 -1.79 -28.48
CA SER A 736 -7.94 -2.53 -29.73
C SER A 736 -6.77 -3.52 -29.64
N GLY A 737 -5.85 -3.30 -28.71
CA GLY A 737 -4.75 -4.22 -28.40
C GLY A 737 -5.04 -5.23 -27.30
N LEU A 738 -6.27 -5.29 -26.76
CA LEU A 738 -6.60 -6.14 -25.61
C LEU A 738 -6.24 -7.62 -25.82
N ALA A 739 -6.60 -8.18 -26.98
CA ALA A 739 -6.30 -9.58 -27.30
C ALA A 739 -4.79 -9.86 -27.30
N GLU A 740 -4.00 -9.01 -27.95
CA GLU A 740 -2.53 -9.13 -27.97
C GLU A 740 -1.95 -8.92 -26.56
N CYS A 741 -2.46 -7.96 -25.78
CA CYS A 741 -2.05 -7.74 -24.39
C CYS A 741 -2.26 -9.01 -23.55
N MET A 742 -3.43 -9.65 -23.68
CA MET A 742 -3.76 -10.87 -22.96
C MET A 742 -2.88 -12.05 -23.37
N GLU A 743 -2.49 -12.16 -24.65
CA GLU A 743 -1.52 -13.16 -25.10
C GLU A 743 -0.16 -12.97 -24.40
N TRP A 744 0.36 -11.73 -24.39
CA TRP A 744 1.64 -11.41 -23.73
C TRP A 744 1.60 -11.66 -22.22
N LEU A 745 0.52 -11.24 -21.54
CA LEU A 745 0.36 -11.44 -20.10
C LEU A 745 0.23 -12.93 -19.75
N THR A 746 -0.52 -13.69 -20.54
CA THR A 746 -0.66 -15.14 -20.35
C THR A 746 0.69 -15.83 -20.55
N GLU A 747 1.45 -15.46 -21.59
CA GLU A 747 2.81 -15.97 -21.79
C GLU A 747 3.71 -15.62 -20.59
N ALA A 748 3.65 -14.38 -20.10
CA ALA A 748 4.40 -13.94 -18.93
C ALA A 748 4.07 -14.75 -17.66
N GLN A 749 2.78 -15.08 -17.44
CA GLN A 749 2.32 -15.88 -16.31
C GLN A 749 2.81 -17.33 -16.38
N THR A 750 2.91 -17.92 -17.57
CA THR A 750 3.37 -19.31 -17.74
C THR A 750 4.85 -19.50 -17.37
N TYR A 751 5.66 -18.43 -17.35
CA TYR A 751 7.09 -18.50 -17.05
C TYR A 751 7.41 -18.53 -15.53
N HIS A 752 6.47 -18.92 -14.68
CA HIS A 752 6.73 -19.09 -13.25
C HIS A 752 7.50 -20.38 -12.98
N LYS A 753 8.82 -20.27 -12.93
CA LYS A 753 9.62 -21.18 -12.10
C LYS A 753 9.58 -20.67 -10.67
N ASP A 754 9.43 -21.58 -9.71
CA ASP A 754 9.60 -21.33 -8.27
C ASP A 754 11.07 -20.95 -7.93
N ASP A 755 11.57 -19.82 -8.45
CA ASP A 755 12.95 -19.37 -8.19
C ASP A 755 13.12 -18.80 -6.76
N TYR A 756 12.02 -18.45 -6.09
CA TYR A 756 12.02 -17.78 -4.78
C TYR A 756 13.01 -16.59 -4.78
N GLU A 757 13.12 -15.86 -5.90
CA GLU A 757 13.85 -14.60 -6.05
C GLU A 757 12.85 -13.46 -6.39
N LEU A 758 13.17 -12.60 -7.36
CA LEU A 758 12.40 -11.38 -7.65
C LEU A 758 11.19 -11.62 -8.55
N SER A 759 11.09 -12.80 -9.18
CA SER A 759 10.00 -13.17 -10.07
C SER A 759 8.63 -13.12 -9.39
N THR A 760 8.53 -13.45 -8.10
CA THR A 760 7.26 -13.38 -7.35
C THR A 760 6.64 -11.97 -7.37
N ARG A 761 7.47 -10.91 -7.36
CA ARG A 761 6.97 -9.53 -7.43
C ARG A 761 6.36 -9.23 -8.80
N VAL A 762 7.00 -9.72 -9.86
CA VAL A 762 6.54 -9.56 -11.24
C VAL A 762 5.28 -10.39 -11.49
N SER A 763 5.21 -11.61 -10.93
CA SER A 763 4.01 -12.46 -10.95
C SER A 763 2.77 -11.77 -10.40
N MET A 764 2.92 -11.03 -9.30
CA MET A 764 1.81 -10.28 -8.71
C MET A 764 1.31 -9.18 -9.65
N LYS A 765 2.22 -8.47 -10.34
CA LYS A 765 1.87 -7.46 -11.35
C LYS A 765 1.15 -8.08 -12.55
N ILE A 766 1.72 -9.16 -13.10
CA ILE A 766 1.13 -9.90 -14.23
C ILE A 766 -0.28 -10.36 -13.88
N LYS A 767 -0.48 -10.95 -12.70
CA LYS A 767 -1.80 -11.38 -12.25
C LYS A 767 -2.76 -10.19 -12.12
N ALA A 768 -2.34 -9.11 -11.46
CA ALA A 768 -3.20 -7.94 -11.29
C ALA A 768 -3.66 -7.36 -12.64
N ALA A 769 -2.77 -7.36 -13.65
CA ALA A 769 -3.09 -6.97 -15.01
C ALA A 769 -4.05 -7.97 -15.70
N ILE A 770 -3.80 -9.29 -15.61
CA ILE A 770 -4.69 -10.32 -16.15
C ILE A 770 -6.09 -10.23 -15.54
N ASP A 771 -6.21 -10.26 -14.21
CA ASP A 771 -7.51 -10.20 -13.52
C ASP A 771 -8.29 -8.93 -13.90
N ARG A 772 -7.59 -7.86 -14.28
CA ARG A 772 -8.19 -6.59 -14.70
C ARG A 772 -8.70 -6.65 -16.14
N LEU A 773 -7.96 -7.28 -17.03
CA LEU A 773 -8.29 -7.37 -18.45
C LEU A 773 -9.21 -8.55 -18.78
N ASP A 774 -9.15 -9.64 -18.00
CA ASP A 774 -10.05 -10.80 -18.12
C ASP A 774 -11.52 -10.40 -17.95
N ASP A 775 -11.79 -9.42 -17.09
CA ASP A 775 -13.14 -8.86 -16.90
C ASP A 775 -13.71 -8.19 -18.18
N LEU A 776 -12.90 -8.02 -19.23
CA LEU A 776 -13.27 -7.42 -20.52
C LEU A 776 -13.33 -8.43 -21.67
N ASN A 777 -12.95 -9.69 -21.45
CA ASN A 777 -13.05 -10.72 -22.48
C ASN A 777 -14.53 -11.10 -22.66
N PHE A 778 -15.23 -10.32 -23.48
CA PHE A 778 -16.55 -10.66 -23.98
C PHE A 778 -16.41 -11.77 -25.04
N GLU A 779 -16.86 -12.97 -24.72
CA GLU A 779 -17.39 -13.89 -25.74
C GLU A 779 -18.83 -13.50 -26.12
#